data_AF-A0AAV0TZZ7-F1
#
_entry.id   AF-A0AAV0TZZ7-F1
#
_cell.length_a   1.000
_cell.length_b   1.000
_cell.length_c   1.000
_cell.angle_alpha   90.00
_cell.angle_beta   90.00
_cell.angle_gamma   90.00
#
_symmetry.space_group_name_H-M   'P 1'
#
loop_
_entity.id
_entity.type
_entity.pdbx_description
1 polymer ?
#
loop_
_entity_poly.entity_id
_entity_poly.type
_entity_poly.pdbx_seq_one_letter_code
_entity_poly.pdbx_strand_id
1 'polypeptide(L)'
;MEVANMSAISEALHQLYDPLSVPQVRRRADALLQQFQRSPEAAQTALSILQAPIIDTGNAEYLALLRVQRAFLASTLYFTVASSSCKDKVDNATNGALEERAQHEVLVKYYELMAQEIWTVLTGPNGMKEEIDVQKYLALAIVGILLRFHEPQNGTTVVDAVEWLVHSQRYPANDNVTSILTNTAVLLTLKVIPEEVDNKRVKFSKAKRAQCEDMVHECAAHVVLTVLPSIAAAIDASGEQLQVRGLLLQAFASWVEHGTVPPEVFIESGLLDRCFRETLVPTLSVYALQGVHEVVLACRHYEHVQLMELVMHNFVVLRKHVQEHMAGSQKSTDFCLIDCARAISDCGQAFIMYFVDYMLDMRPGSLVYEFLDTIFFFTSLNDLDVSNETMKFWIHFRTYVSGKHEQRMYEFESFVSRLLVILVERTKYPEGFEFFPETAKERFHLYRSEVRNVFRALATVSIASEDRFIVDAIHAIFQQYASADSGAPLPSNWWQITEVYVHALSALSKSIREDDTSLVPRLFEYLSRKEPSHRALTRTVTIFLGVTGHWFARHPIYLSTYAFKIISTGFELSLDDPGFPFTQYGLEDHVAAVALRKLTLRCGSHFFTPQWMEALVSLYRLNCAAVGGSSRKCFLTGNSAELVVESICHVLATVTYKDALSVVDELGAIMFANLASRYSQVNADDRGSVEFLCEMFNHLIMLATKIPMQMNQEISHPILCVLQKQWGVLETILRYGCCEEVVERFCALLVGVFESLRSQALDLASTIVPPLLEQFLQSLDGSYLGVIKSIIGCAGDDEATAVSLTRVMVIVSESSISKITVDGSVDEHPRLVIALFSLVATCGTHHPSVLVQSNQLEGVVALLFRAFKSQNPEVRVATLDFLLELGLLSGQILRTPKDLLQGSEFAGKMLLYQQIQTLFFEKDVQYHVLLALFTAAAGSVPPNLMEKIAEVVRSSWTYFGRQRSEELIHRLLSDSSILGSQVNNRARSEFLNFISTPTCIENPRKFKRVLTAFCGHFKRNLTENLNGNVMSS
;
A
#
# COMPACT_ATOMS: atom_id res chain seq x y z
N MET A 1 12.46 25.55 -46.40
CA MET A 1 12.11 24.79 -45.18
C MET A 1 11.27 23.63 -45.65
N GLU A 2 11.83 22.43 -45.53
CA GLU A 2 11.38 21.22 -46.22
C GLU A 2 10.19 20.60 -45.49
N VAL A 3 9.15 20.29 -46.26
CA VAL A 3 8.05 19.39 -45.88
C VAL A 3 8.68 18.15 -45.24
N ALA A 4 8.38 17.88 -43.98
CA ALA A 4 8.82 16.65 -43.32
C ALA A 4 8.37 15.45 -44.18
N ASN A 5 9.33 14.75 -44.77
CA ASN A 5 9.06 13.72 -45.76
C ASN A 5 8.25 12.60 -45.09
N MET A 6 7.04 12.29 -45.59
CA MET A 6 6.17 11.26 -44.99
C MET A 6 6.84 9.88 -44.90
N SER A 7 7.85 9.64 -45.73
CA SER A 7 8.74 8.48 -45.62
C SER A 7 9.48 8.41 -44.29
N ALA A 8 9.98 9.55 -43.78
CA ALA A 8 10.70 9.63 -42.51
C ALA A 8 9.78 9.37 -41.30
N ILE A 9 8.51 9.80 -41.37
CA ILE A 9 7.51 9.52 -40.33
C ILE A 9 7.14 8.02 -40.34
N SER A 10 6.93 7.45 -41.53
CA SER A 10 6.65 6.02 -41.69
C SER A 10 7.82 5.15 -41.20
N GLU A 11 9.06 5.57 -41.49
CA GLU A 11 10.26 4.89 -41.03
C GLU A 11 10.44 5.01 -39.52
N ALA A 12 10.20 6.18 -38.92
CA ALA A 12 10.24 6.37 -37.48
C ALA A 12 9.18 5.51 -36.76
N LEU A 13 7.95 5.42 -37.28
CA LEU A 13 6.92 4.54 -36.73
C LEU A 13 7.31 3.07 -36.83
N HIS A 14 7.88 2.65 -37.97
CA HIS A 14 8.39 1.29 -38.11
C HIS A 14 9.47 0.99 -37.06
N GLN A 15 10.44 1.88 -36.87
CA GLN A 15 11.50 1.72 -35.86
C GLN A 15 10.98 1.75 -34.42
N LEU A 16 9.89 2.47 -34.15
CA LEU A 16 9.29 2.56 -32.82
C LEU A 16 8.58 1.25 -32.42
N TYR A 17 7.84 0.64 -33.34
CA TYR A 17 7.01 -0.54 -33.11
C TYR A 17 7.69 -1.86 -33.48
N ASP A 18 8.83 -1.83 -34.16
CA ASP A 18 9.61 -3.03 -34.47
C ASP A 18 10.21 -3.64 -33.19
N PRO A 19 9.87 -4.91 -32.83
CA PRO A 19 10.38 -5.59 -31.65
C PRO A 19 11.91 -5.76 -31.65
N LEU A 20 12.56 -5.72 -32.83
CA LEU A 20 14.01 -5.89 -33.00
C LEU A 20 14.81 -4.58 -32.83
N SER A 21 14.13 -3.42 -32.78
CA SER A 21 14.76 -2.12 -32.65
C SER A 21 15.31 -1.84 -31.24
N VAL A 22 16.56 -1.38 -31.17
CA VAL A 22 17.31 -1.11 -29.91
C VAL A 22 16.68 0.06 -29.15
N PRO A 23 16.66 0.09 -27.79
CA PRO A 23 16.03 1.15 -27.00
C PRO A 23 16.50 2.59 -27.29
N GLN A 24 17.72 2.78 -27.79
CA GLN A 24 18.21 4.09 -28.22
C GLN A 24 17.57 4.55 -29.54
N VAL A 25 17.32 3.63 -30.47
CA VAL A 25 16.68 3.90 -31.77
C VAL A 25 15.21 4.25 -31.55
N ARG A 26 14.49 3.49 -30.72
CA ARG A 26 13.10 3.81 -30.34
C ARG A 26 12.96 5.18 -29.72
N ARG A 27 13.90 5.59 -28.84
CA ARG A 27 13.92 6.94 -28.25
C ARG A 27 14.14 8.05 -29.28
N ARG A 28 15.00 7.82 -30.29
CA ARG A 28 15.21 8.79 -31.38
C ARG A 28 13.98 8.89 -32.28
N ALA A 29 13.37 7.76 -32.62
CA ALA A 29 12.13 7.71 -33.39
C ALA A 29 10.99 8.44 -32.67
N ASP A 30 10.78 8.19 -31.38
CA ASP A 30 9.79 8.90 -30.56
C ASP A 30 10.06 10.42 -30.51
N ALA A 31 11.32 10.83 -30.32
CA ALA A 31 11.69 12.25 -30.34
C ALA A 31 11.37 12.93 -31.68
N LEU A 32 11.62 12.25 -32.82
CA LEU A 32 11.28 12.74 -34.15
C LEU A 32 9.76 12.87 -34.34
N LEU A 33 8.99 11.88 -33.88
CA LEU A 33 7.53 11.90 -33.95
C LEU A 33 6.94 13.03 -33.09
N GLN A 34 7.48 13.26 -31.88
CA GLN A 34 7.09 14.39 -31.03
C GLN A 34 7.45 15.74 -31.66
N GLN A 35 8.59 15.83 -32.35
CA GLN A 35 8.99 17.03 -33.08
C GLN A 35 8.01 17.32 -34.22
N PHE A 36 7.59 16.29 -34.96
CA PHE A 36 6.55 16.43 -35.99
C PHE A 36 5.23 16.91 -35.41
N GLN A 37 4.74 16.31 -34.31
CA GLN A 37 3.48 16.73 -33.65
C GLN A 37 3.46 18.21 -33.21
N ARG A 38 4.63 18.81 -32.95
CA ARG A 38 4.78 20.22 -32.57
C ARG A 38 4.96 21.17 -33.78
N SER A 39 5.06 20.64 -34.99
CA SER A 39 5.23 21.44 -36.20
C SER A 39 3.91 22.09 -36.65
N PRO A 40 3.95 23.30 -37.26
CA PRO A 40 2.73 24.01 -37.67
C PRO A 40 1.99 23.32 -38.83
N GLU A 41 2.70 22.51 -39.63
CA GLU A 41 2.17 21.81 -40.79
C GLU A 41 1.56 20.43 -40.44
N ALA A 42 1.73 19.99 -39.19
CA ALA A 42 1.38 18.64 -38.74
C ALA A 42 -0.12 18.34 -38.92
N ALA A 43 -0.99 19.27 -38.51
CA ALA A 43 -2.43 19.09 -38.59
C ALA A 43 -2.93 19.01 -40.04
N GLN A 44 -2.49 19.92 -40.91
CA GLN A 44 -2.87 19.90 -42.32
C GLN A 44 -2.39 18.63 -43.02
N THR A 45 -1.15 18.21 -42.73
CA THR A 45 -0.55 16.99 -43.27
C THR A 45 -1.33 15.76 -42.80
N ALA A 46 -1.60 15.65 -41.50
CA ALA A 46 -2.36 14.54 -40.92
C ALA A 46 -3.76 14.42 -41.53
N LEU A 47 -4.47 15.54 -41.68
CA LEU A 47 -5.82 15.57 -42.23
C LEU A 47 -5.86 15.13 -43.70
N SER A 48 -4.93 15.61 -44.52
CA SER A 48 -4.84 15.23 -45.94
C SER A 48 -4.66 13.73 -46.16
N ILE A 49 -3.92 13.06 -45.27
CA ILE A 49 -3.65 11.62 -45.34
C ILE A 49 -4.84 10.81 -44.80
N LEU A 50 -5.50 11.31 -43.77
CA LEU A 50 -6.71 10.69 -43.23
C LEU A 50 -7.88 10.76 -44.23
N GLN A 51 -7.94 11.80 -45.07
CA GLN A 51 -8.89 11.90 -46.17
C GLN A 51 -8.59 10.95 -47.34
N ALA A 52 -7.34 10.51 -47.51
CA ALA A 52 -6.97 9.58 -48.59
C ALA A 52 -7.65 8.21 -48.42
N PRO A 53 -8.07 7.54 -49.52
CA PRO A 53 -8.78 6.27 -49.45
C PRO A 53 -7.89 5.14 -48.91
N ILE A 54 -8.45 4.31 -48.02
CA ILE A 54 -7.76 3.10 -47.53
C ILE A 54 -7.80 2.01 -48.60
N ILE A 55 -6.63 1.76 -49.22
CA ILE A 55 -6.41 0.71 -50.22
C ILE A 55 -5.90 -0.54 -49.51
N ASP A 56 -6.66 -1.62 -49.59
CA ASP A 56 -6.20 -2.93 -49.12
C ASP A 56 -5.30 -3.57 -50.19
N THR A 57 -4.00 -3.66 -49.88
CA THR A 57 -2.99 -4.24 -50.79
C THR A 57 -2.78 -5.74 -50.56
N GLY A 58 -3.47 -6.35 -49.60
CA GLY A 58 -3.33 -7.77 -49.24
C GLY A 58 -2.05 -8.14 -48.49
N ASN A 59 -1.17 -7.17 -48.19
CA ASN A 59 0.04 -7.38 -47.40
C ASN A 59 -0.19 -7.02 -45.91
N ALA A 60 -0.10 -8.04 -45.04
CA ALA A 60 -0.37 -7.89 -43.60
C ALA A 60 0.57 -6.93 -42.88
N GLU A 61 1.87 -6.91 -43.22
CA GLU A 61 2.85 -6.00 -42.61
C GLU A 61 2.60 -4.54 -43.03
N TYR A 62 2.27 -4.34 -44.31
CA TYR A 62 1.89 -3.03 -44.83
C TYR A 62 0.62 -2.50 -44.16
N LEU A 63 -0.40 -3.36 -43.98
CA LEU A 63 -1.63 -3.01 -43.28
C LEU A 63 -1.40 -2.67 -41.80
N ALA A 64 -0.53 -3.40 -41.10
CA ALA A 64 -0.17 -3.12 -39.71
C ALA A 64 0.51 -1.75 -39.56
N LEU A 65 1.49 -1.44 -40.43
CA LEU A 65 2.16 -0.14 -40.43
C LEU A 65 1.20 1.00 -40.79
N LEU A 66 0.30 0.79 -41.76
CA LEU A 66 -0.72 1.76 -42.13
C LEU A 66 -1.67 2.08 -40.97
N ARG A 67 -2.09 1.08 -40.19
CA ARG A 67 -2.95 1.26 -39.00
C ARG A 67 -2.27 2.12 -37.94
N VAL A 68 -1.02 1.79 -37.61
CA VAL A 68 -0.19 2.56 -36.67
C VAL A 68 0.00 4.00 -37.15
N GLN A 69 0.25 4.18 -38.45
CA GLN A 69 0.40 5.50 -39.05
C GLN A 69 -0.88 6.33 -38.93
N ARG A 70 -2.05 5.77 -39.27
CA ARG A 70 -3.33 6.49 -39.17
C ARG A 70 -3.68 6.83 -37.72
N ALA A 71 -3.43 5.92 -36.77
CA ALA A 71 -3.62 6.19 -35.35
C ALA A 71 -2.71 7.34 -34.86
N PHE A 72 -1.43 7.35 -35.26
CA PHE A 72 -0.51 8.43 -34.95
C PHE A 72 -0.98 9.77 -35.53
N LEU A 73 -1.44 9.80 -36.78
CA LEU A 73 -1.94 11.01 -37.43
C LEU A 73 -3.22 11.54 -36.78
N ALA A 74 -4.17 10.67 -36.44
CA ALA A 74 -5.38 11.08 -35.69
C ALA A 74 -5.02 11.62 -34.29
N SER A 75 -4.07 10.98 -33.60
CA SER A 75 -3.57 11.49 -32.31
C SER A 75 -2.85 12.84 -32.46
N THR A 76 -2.24 13.11 -33.62
CA THR A 76 -1.59 14.39 -33.94
C THR A 76 -2.63 15.50 -34.08
N LEU A 77 -3.75 15.25 -34.77
CA LEU A 77 -4.86 16.20 -34.84
C LEU A 77 -5.39 16.55 -33.44
N TYR A 78 -5.64 15.54 -32.60
CA TYR A 78 -6.05 15.76 -31.22
C TYR A 78 -5.00 16.53 -30.41
N PHE A 79 -3.71 16.18 -30.55
CA PHE A 79 -2.62 16.89 -29.88
C PHE A 79 -2.57 18.37 -30.27
N THR A 80 -2.72 18.71 -31.55
CA THR A 80 -2.73 20.11 -32.00
C THR A 80 -3.87 20.88 -31.33
N VAL A 81 -5.06 20.29 -31.28
CA VAL A 81 -6.23 20.90 -30.63
C VAL A 81 -6.03 21.01 -29.11
N ALA A 82 -5.58 19.95 -28.44
CA ALA A 82 -5.44 19.92 -26.97
C ALA A 82 -4.25 20.74 -26.44
N SER A 83 -3.16 20.82 -27.20
CA SER A 83 -1.91 21.47 -26.77
C SER A 83 -1.88 22.98 -27.00
N SER A 84 -2.74 23.49 -27.91
CA SER A 84 -2.91 24.92 -28.20
C SER A 84 -3.18 25.68 -26.91
N SER A 85 -2.18 26.36 -26.34
CA SER A 85 -2.40 27.12 -25.11
C SER A 85 -2.97 28.48 -25.46
N CYS A 86 -4.20 28.76 -25.04
CA CYS A 86 -4.68 30.13 -24.88
C CYS A 86 -4.01 30.77 -23.65
N LYS A 87 -2.67 30.77 -23.60
CA LYS A 87 -1.93 31.53 -22.60
C LYS A 87 -1.87 32.98 -23.09
N ASP A 88 -2.63 33.82 -22.38
CA ASP A 88 -2.39 35.24 -22.15
C ASP A 88 -2.97 36.29 -23.10
N LYS A 89 -3.94 35.98 -23.98
CA LYS A 89 -4.58 37.05 -24.81
C LYS A 89 -6.10 37.06 -24.96
N VAL A 90 -6.83 35.98 -24.64
CA VAL A 90 -8.23 35.85 -25.08
C VAL A 90 -9.28 35.99 -23.96
N ASP A 91 -8.94 35.70 -22.71
CA ASP A 91 -9.92 35.83 -21.59
C ASP A 91 -10.35 37.29 -21.30
N ASN A 92 -9.79 38.28 -22.00
CA ASN A 92 -10.15 39.71 -21.95
C ASN A 92 -10.73 40.25 -23.28
N ALA A 93 -11.27 39.41 -24.17
CA ALA A 93 -11.76 39.84 -25.49
C ALA A 93 -12.90 40.89 -25.44
N THR A 94 -13.62 41.03 -24.33
CA THR A 94 -14.57 42.14 -24.13
C THR A 94 -13.88 43.51 -24.03
N ASN A 95 -12.58 43.56 -23.70
CA ASN A 95 -11.75 44.77 -23.57
C ASN A 95 -10.48 44.79 -24.46
N GLY A 96 -10.25 43.78 -25.30
CA GLY A 96 -9.08 43.67 -26.18
C GLY A 96 -9.15 44.52 -27.45
N ALA A 97 -7.98 44.88 -28.00
CA ALA A 97 -7.86 45.71 -29.20
C ALA A 97 -8.49 45.04 -30.44
N LEU A 98 -9.00 45.84 -31.39
CA LEU A 98 -9.69 45.39 -32.62
C LEU A 98 -8.91 44.33 -33.43
N GLU A 99 -7.58 44.37 -33.40
CA GLU A 99 -6.71 43.41 -34.11
C GLU A 99 -6.75 42.00 -33.51
N GLU A 100 -6.92 41.86 -32.18
CA GLU A 100 -6.96 40.55 -31.50
C GLU A 100 -8.29 39.82 -31.77
N ARG A 101 -9.39 40.57 -31.93
CA ARG A 101 -10.70 40.00 -32.32
C ARG A 101 -10.67 39.47 -33.75
N ALA A 102 -10.04 40.20 -34.69
CA ALA A 102 -9.92 39.76 -36.08
C ALA A 102 -9.06 38.48 -36.21
N GLN A 103 -7.98 38.35 -35.43
CA GLN A 103 -7.16 37.14 -35.40
C GLN A 103 -7.90 35.94 -34.79
N HIS A 104 -8.73 36.17 -33.77
CA HIS A 104 -9.57 35.14 -33.18
C HIS A 104 -10.63 34.62 -34.17
N GLU A 105 -11.34 35.50 -34.88
CA GLU A 105 -12.34 35.11 -35.89
C GLU A 105 -11.76 34.26 -37.03
N VAL A 106 -10.55 34.55 -37.48
CA VAL A 106 -9.86 33.74 -38.51
C VAL A 106 -9.51 32.35 -37.97
N LEU A 107 -9.07 32.28 -36.70
CA LEU A 107 -8.71 31.02 -36.05
C LEU A 107 -9.95 30.13 -35.83
N VAL A 108 -11.07 30.71 -35.40
CA VAL A 108 -12.35 29.99 -35.23
C VAL A 108 -12.81 29.39 -36.55
N LYS A 109 -12.83 30.17 -37.64
CA LYS A 109 -13.20 29.66 -38.98
C LYS A 109 -12.31 28.52 -39.47
N TYR A 110 -11.02 28.59 -39.18
CA TYR A 110 -10.08 27.51 -39.51
C TYR A 110 -10.43 26.20 -38.78
N TYR A 111 -10.69 26.27 -37.48
CA TYR A 111 -11.04 25.09 -36.69
C TYR A 111 -12.46 24.57 -36.98
N GLU A 112 -13.42 25.43 -37.33
CA GLU A 112 -14.74 25.02 -37.82
C GLU A 112 -14.63 24.18 -39.11
N LEU A 113 -13.82 24.65 -40.07
CA LEU A 113 -13.58 23.92 -41.32
C LEU A 113 -12.86 22.59 -41.05
N MET A 114 -11.86 22.59 -40.16
CA MET A 114 -11.19 21.37 -39.73
C MET A 114 -12.15 20.38 -39.06
N ALA A 115 -13.07 20.83 -38.22
CA ALA A 115 -14.06 19.96 -37.58
C ALA A 115 -15.00 19.30 -38.62
N GLN A 116 -15.44 20.06 -39.63
CA GLN A 116 -16.22 19.52 -40.74
C GLN A 116 -15.42 18.47 -41.53
N GLU A 117 -14.16 18.76 -41.84
CA GLU A 117 -13.28 17.82 -42.56
C GLU A 117 -13.02 16.54 -41.75
N ILE A 118 -12.80 16.63 -40.44
CA ILE A 118 -12.67 15.46 -39.57
C ILE A 118 -13.99 14.67 -39.50
N TRP A 119 -15.13 15.36 -39.43
CA TRP A 119 -16.45 14.73 -39.43
C TRP A 119 -16.73 13.96 -40.72
N THR A 120 -16.32 14.49 -41.88
CA THR A 120 -16.45 13.78 -43.16
C THR A 120 -15.54 12.55 -43.25
N VAL A 121 -14.37 12.55 -42.59
CA VAL A 121 -13.53 11.35 -42.47
C VAL A 121 -14.22 10.29 -41.61
N LEU A 122 -14.82 10.68 -40.48
CA LEU A 122 -15.54 9.76 -39.57
C LEU A 122 -16.80 9.14 -40.20
N THR A 123 -17.57 9.94 -40.93
CA THR A 123 -18.87 9.54 -41.49
C THR A 123 -18.80 9.07 -42.96
N GLY A 124 -17.66 9.28 -43.61
CA GLY A 124 -17.42 8.91 -45.00
C GLY A 124 -16.96 7.46 -45.20
N PRO A 125 -16.61 7.08 -46.44
CA PRO A 125 -16.25 5.70 -46.81
C PRO A 125 -14.99 5.17 -46.12
N ASN A 126 -14.11 6.05 -45.64
CA ASN A 126 -12.93 5.67 -44.86
C ASN A 126 -13.32 5.19 -43.45
N GLY A 127 -14.34 5.78 -42.83
CA GLY A 127 -14.78 5.45 -41.46
C GLY A 127 -15.08 3.96 -41.25
N MET A 128 -15.64 3.26 -42.25
CA MET A 128 -15.92 1.80 -42.20
C MET A 128 -14.66 0.95 -42.07
N LYS A 129 -13.54 1.45 -42.59
CA LYS A 129 -12.27 0.73 -42.68
C LYS A 129 -11.30 1.16 -41.60
N GLU A 130 -11.61 2.22 -40.85
CA GLU A 130 -10.79 2.69 -39.75
C GLU A 130 -10.87 1.78 -38.52
N GLU A 131 -9.78 1.72 -37.77
CA GLU A 131 -9.78 1.13 -36.45
C GLU A 131 -10.47 2.05 -35.44
N ILE A 132 -11.06 1.45 -34.41
CA ILE A 132 -11.85 2.19 -33.41
C ILE A 132 -11.01 3.25 -32.67
N ASP A 133 -9.71 3.02 -32.51
CA ASP A 133 -8.81 3.98 -31.84
C ASP A 133 -8.55 5.22 -32.71
N VAL A 134 -8.51 5.07 -34.03
CA VAL A 134 -8.47 6.22 -34.96
C VAL A 134 -9.76 7.02 -34.82
N GLN A 135 -10.91 6.34 -34.86
CA GLN A 135 -12.22 6.99 -34.72
C GLN A 135 -12.36 7.74 -33.38
N LYS A 136 -11.87 7.16 -32.28
CA LYS A 136 -11.81 7.83 -30.96
C LYS A 136 -10.96 9.10 -31.00
N TYR A 137 -9.76 9.06 -31.56
CA TYR A 137 -8.90 10.27 -31.65
C TYR A 137 -9.53 11.37 -32.51
N LEU A 138 -10.22 11.01 -33.58
CA LEU A 138 -10.96 11.98 -34.41
C LEU A 138 -12.14 12.58 -33.64
N ALA A 139 -12.90 11.76 -32.90
CA ALA A 139 -13.98 12.24 -32.03
C ALA A 139 -13.45 13.19 -30.94
N LEU A 140 -12.32 12.85 -30.29
CA LEU A 140 -11.63 13.70 -29.33
C LEU A 140 -11.17 15.04 -29.93
N ALA A 141 -10.68 15.03 -31.18
CA ALA A 141 -10.28 16.24 -31.88
C ALA A 141 -11.50 17.15 -32.14
N ILE A 142 -12.62 16.58 -32.59
CA ILE A 142 -13.88 17.33 -32.78
C ILE A 142 -14.37 17.93 -31.46
N VAL A 143 -14.43 17.15 -30.38
CA VAL A 143 -14.84 17.65 -29.06
C VAL A 143 -13.91 18.74 -28.56
N GLY A 144 -12.59 18.56 -28.70
CA GLY A 144 -11.61 19.57 -28.34
C GLY A 144 -11.82 20.89 -29.10
N ILE A 145 -12.23 20.84 -30.37
CA ILE A 145 -12.57 22.03 -31.16
C ILE A 145 -13.86 22.67 -30.65
N LEU A 146 -14.92 21.87 -30.47
CA LEU A 146 -16.24 22.32 -30.03
C LEU A 146 -16.18 23.00 -28.66
N LEU A 147 -15.46 22.44 -27.70
CA LEU A 147 -15.33 23.01 -26.35
C LEU A 147 -14.46 24.29 -26.31
N ARG A 148 -13.57 24.50 -27.30
CA ARG A 148 -12.59 25.60 -27.30
C ARG A 148 -12.99 26.80 -28.14
N PHE A 149 -13.36 26.58 -29.40
CA PHE A 149 -13.42 27.63 -30.42
C PHE A 149 -14.84 28.06 -30.75
N HIS A 150 -15.84 27.37 -30.21
CA HIS A 150 -17.22 27.83 -30.31
C HIS A 150 -17.47 28.92 -29.24
N GLU A 151 -17.16 30.19 -29.56
CA GLU A 151 -17.28 31.33 -28.64
C GLU A 151 -18.67 32.03 -28.67
N PRO A 152 -19.04 32.74 -27.58
CA PRO A 152 -20.40 33.17 -27.28
C PRO A 152 -20.68 34.57 -27.83
N GLN A 153 -21.09 34.67 -29.09
CA GLN A 153 -21.83 35.87 -29.53
C GLN A 153 -23.34 35.64 -29.61
N ASN A 154 -23.81 34.38 -29.61
CA ASN A 154 -25.23 34.02 -29.72
C ASN A 154 -25.69 32.86 -28.81
N GLY A 155 -24.98 32.55 -27.72
CA GLY A 155 -25.45 31.55 -26.74
C GLY A 155 -25.28 30.09 -27.16
N THR A 156 -24.23 29.76 -27.91
CA THR A 156 -23.98 28.39 -28.35
C THR A 156 -23.29 27.54 -27.28
N THR A 157 -23.92 26.43 -26.93
CA THR A 157 -23.64 25.61 -25.75
C THR A 157 -23.25 24.17 -26.11
N VAL A 158 -22.85 23.36 -25.12
CA VAL A 158 -22.75 21.89 -25.26
C VAL A 158 -24.07 21.33 -25.80
N VAL A 159 -25.21 21.96 -25.50
CA VAL A 159 -26.52 21.63 -26.05
C VAL A 159 -26.56 21.76 -27.57
N ASP A 160 -25.99 22.82 -28.17
CA ASP A 160 -25.99 22.98 -29.62
C ASP A 160 -25.09 21.98 -30.35
N ALA A 161 -23.97 21.61 -29.72
CA ALA A 161 -23.13 20.51 -30.22
C ALA A 161 -23.90 19.18 -30.19
N VAL A 162 -24.64 18.91 -29.12
CA VAL A 162 -25.51 17.74 -29.00
C VAL A 162 -26.65 17.78 -30.03
N GLU A 163 -27.31 18.92 -30.21
CA GLU A 163 -28.38 19.09 -31.21
C GLU A 163 -27.87 18.93 -32.65
N TRP A 164 -26.66 19.40 -32.93
CA TRP A 164 -26.02 19.16 -34.22
C TRP A 164 -25.73 17.67 -34.45
N LEU A 165 -25.30 16.95 -33.42
CA LEU A 165 -25.11 15.49 -33.47
C LEU A 165 -26.45 14.76 -33.66
N VAL A 166 -27.51 15.19 -32.97
CA VAL A 166 -28.88 14.66 -33.12
C VAL A 166 -29.40 14.89 -34.54
N HIS A 167 -29.20 16.07 -35.09
CA HIS A 167 -29.60 16.39 -36.46
C HIS A 167 -28.87 15.51 -37.48
N SER A 168 -27.56 15.35 -37.31
CA SER A 168 -26.73 14.48 -38.16
C SER A 168 -27.15 13.01 -38.07
N GLN A 169 -27.61 12.57 -36.89
CA GLN A 169 -28.13 11.22 -36.69
C GLN A 169 -29.46 10.95 -37.40
N ARG A 170 -30.37 11.93 -37.41
CA ARG A 170 -31.72 11.79 -38.02
C ARG A 170 -31.71 11.81 -39.55
N TYR A 171 -30.70 12.42 -40.16
CA TYR A 171 -30.57 12.55 -41.61
C TYR A 171 -29.23 11.98 -42.13
N PRO A 172 -28.98 10.67 -41.99
CA PRO A 172 -27.78 10.06 -42.54
C PRO A 172 -27.78 10.13 -44.07
N ALA A 173 -26.62 10.37 -44.68
CA ALA A 173 -26.50 10.42 -46.14
C ALA A 173 -26.75 9.03 -46.75
N ASN A 174 -27.96 8.81 -47.26
CA ASN A 174 -28.44 7.71 -48.12
C ASN A 174 -27.62 6.39 -48.07
N ASP A 175 -27.97 5.48 -47.14
CA ASP A 175 -27.89 3.99 -47.18
C ASP A 175 -27.78 3.39 -45.76
N ASN A 176 -28.16 2.10 -45.57
CA ASN A 176 -28.10 1.43 -44.26
C ASN A 176 -26.68 1.40 -43.65
N VAL A 177 -25.64 1.26 -44.48
CA VAL A 177 -24.23 1.25 -44.03
C VAL A 177 -23.82 2.63 -43.48
N THR A 178 -24.28 3.71 -44.11
CA THR A 178 -24.01 5.08 -43.65
C THR A 178 -24.67 5.35 -42.30
N SER A 179 -25.86 4.79 -42.04
CA SER A 179 -26.52 4.93 -40.73
C SER A 179 -25.70 4.35 -39.58
N ILE A 180 -25.05 3.19 -39.77
CA ILE A 180 -24.18 2.55 -38.76
C ILE A 180 -22.98 3.44 -38.43
N LEU A 181 -22.32 3.96 -39.47
CA LEU A 181 -21.18 4.85 -39.33
C LEU A 181 -21.55 6.15 -38.63
N THR A 182 -22.65 6.76 -39.04
CA THR A 182 -23.12 8.01 -38.44
C THR A 182 -23.49 7.78 -36.97
N ASN A 183 -24.20 6.70 -36.64
CA ASN A 183 -24.50 6.35 -35.24
C ASN A 183 -23.22 6.09 -34.43
N THR A 184 -22.23 5.42 -35.01
CA THR A 184 -20.93 5.15 -34.36
C THR A 184 -20.17 6.44 -34.08
N ALA A 185 -20.05 7.32 -35.08
CA ALA A 185 -19.41 8.62 -34.94
C ALA A 185 -20.13 9.50 -33.91
N VAL A 186 -21.46 9.59 -33.99
CA VAL A 186 -22.28 10.35 -33.04
C VAL A 186 -22.11 9.85 -31.62
N LEU A 187 -22.21 8.53 -31.37
CA LEU A 187 -22.07 7.98 -30.02
C LEU A 187 -20.65 8.12 -29.48
N LEU A 188 -19.61 7.95 -30.32
CA LEU A 188 -18.22 8.20 -29.92
C LEU A 188 -18.01 9.67 -29.53
N THR A 189 -18.51 10.60 -30.32
CA THR A 189 -18.42 12.03 -30.01
C THR A 189 -19.22 12.36 -28.74
N LEU A 190 -20.46 11.88 -28.62
CA LEU A 190 -21.27 12.08 -27.41
C LEU A 190 -20.57 11.55 -26.17
N LYS A 191 -19.98 10.36 -26.23
CA LYS A 191 -19.24 9.77 -25.11
C LYS A 191 -18.09 10.66 -24.64
N VAL A 192 -17.26 11.15 -25.56
CA VAL A 192 -16.03 11.85 -25.17
C VAL A 192 -16.22 13.32 -24.79
N ILE A 193 -17.40 13.92 -25.05
CA ILE A 193 -17.74 15.29 -24.61
C ILE A 193 -17.53 15.48 -23.10
N PRO A 194 -18.25 14.74 -22.23
CA PRO A 194 -18.07 14.86 -20.78
C PRO A 194 -16.64 14.52 -20.32
N GLU A 195 -16.04 13.45 -20.84
CA GLU A 195 -14.71 12.97 -20.44
C GLU A 195 -13.60 14.02 -20.69
N GLU A 196 -13.70 14.78 -21.79
CA GLU A 196 -12.69 15.76 -22.17
C GLU A 196 -12.72 17.05 -21.34
N VAL A 197 -13.85 17.38 -20.70
CA VAL A 197 -13.94 18.53 -19.80
C VAL A 197 -13.06 18.31 -18.57
N ASP A 198 -13.08 17.10 -18.01
CA ASP A 198 -12.26 16.68 -16.87
C ASP A 198 -10.80 16.39 -17.23
N ASN A 199 -10.51 16.17 -18.52
CA ASN A 199 -9.17 15.80 -18.97
C ASN A 199 -8.15 16.93 -18.81
N LYS A 200 -7.13 16.69 -17.98
CA LYS A 200 -6.03 17.64 -17.72
C LYS A 200 -5.11 17.87 -18.93
N ARG A 201 -5.13 16.99 -19.94
CA ARG A 201 -4.36 17.17 -21.19
C ARG A 201 -4.88 18.35 -21.99
N VAL A 202 -6.18 18.63 -21.91
CA VAL A 202 -6.78 19.81 -22.50
C VAL A 202 -6.42 21.01 -21.64
N LYS A 203 -5.56 21.89 -22.15
CA LYS A 203 -5.09 23.10 -21.45
C LYS A 203 -6.16 24.21 -21.36
N PHE A 204 -7.30 23.96 -20.71
CA PHE A 204 -8.28 25.00 -20.36
C PHE A 204 -7.80 25.88 -19.19
N SER A 205 -8.14 27.17 -19.23
CA SER A 205 -8.11 28.04 -18.04
C SER A 205 -9.08 27.49 -16.98
N LYS A 206 -8.87 27.83 -15.70
CA LYS A 206 -9.76 27.35 -14.62
C LYS A 206 -11.20 27.81 -14.82
N ALA A 207 -11.40 29.04 -15.29
CA ALA A 207 -12.72 29.62 -15.53
C ALA A 207 -13.42 28.93 -16.71
N LYS A 208 -12.72 28.70 -17.83
CA LYS A 208 -13.29 28.01 -19.00
C LYS A 208 -13.66 26.57 -18.67
N ARG A 209 -12.85 25.86 -17.88
CA ARG A 209 -13.16 24.49 -17.46
C ARG A 209 -14.44 24.45 -16.62
N ALA A 210 -14.56 25.30 -15.60
CA ALA A 210 -15.77 25.39 -14.79
C ALA A 210 -17.02 25.71 -15.64
N GLN A 211 -16.90 26.62 -16.61
CA GLN A 211 -17.99 26.92 -17.54
C GLN A 211 -18.40 25.67 -18.35
N CYS A 212 -17.44 24.92 -18.88
CA CYS A 212 -17.73 23.68 -19.61
C CYS A 212 -18.35 22.60 -18.71
N GLU A 213 -17.91 22.48 -17.46
CA GLU A 213 -18.50 21.60 -16.44
C GLU A 213 -19.99 21.96 -16.23
N ASP A 214 -20.31 23.24 -15.99
CA ASP A 214 -21.69 23.71 -15.82
C ASP A 214 -22.57 23.38 -17.04
N MET A 215 -22.05 23.58 -18.26
CA MET A 215 -22.77 23.30 -19.50
C MET A 215 -23.03 21.79 -19.71
N VAL A 216 -22.08 20.93 -19.34
CA VAL A 216 -22.28 19.47 -19.36
C VAL A 216 -23.34 19.07 -18.34
N HIS A 217 -23.30 19.66 -17.14
CA HIS A 217 -24.32 19.41 -16.11
C HIS A 217 -25.73 19.81 -16.57
N GLU A 218 -25.91 20.95 -17.22
CA GLU A 218 -27.21 21.39 -17.75
C GLU A 218 -27.72 20.49 -18.90
N CYS A 219 -26.82 20.01 -19.75
CA CYS A 219 -27.18 19.22 -20.93
C CYS A 219 -27.44 17.72 -20.62
N ALA A 220 -26.87 17.19 -19.54
CA ALA A 220 -26.90 15.76 -19.23
C ALA A 220 -28.31 15.15 -19.19
N ALA A 221 -29.27 15.84 -18.57
CA ALA A 221 -30.67 15.39 -18.50
C ALA A 221 -31.30 15.23 -19.89
N HIS A 222 -31.07 16.17 -20.80
CA HIS A 222 -31.59 16.11 -22.17
C HIS A 222 -30.97 14.95 -22.95
N VAL A 223 -29.64 14.76 -22.83
CA VAL A 223 -28.93 13.67 -23.51
C VAL A 223 -29.45 12.30 -23.08
N VAL A 224 -29.61 12.09 -21.77
CA VAL A 224 -30.05 10.81 -21.20
C VAL A 224 -31.53 10.55 -21.46
N LEU A 225 -32.40 11.57 -21.36
CA LEU A 225 -33.85 11.41 -21.52
C LEU A 225 -34.30 11.32 -22.98
N THR A 226 -33.65 12.06 -23.88
CA THR A 226 -34.17 12.28 -25.25
C THR A 226 -33.22 11.76 -26.32
N VAL A 227 -31.93 12.10 -26.25
CA VAL A 227 -30.98 11.81 -27.32
C VAL A 227 -30.64 10.33 -27.37
N LEU A 228 -30.08 9.77 -26.28
CA LEU A 228 -29.66 8.37 -26.25
C LEU A 228 -30.82 7.38 -26.48
N PRO A 229 -32.04 7.59 -25.92
CA PRO A 229 -33.19 6.74 -26.23
C PRO A 229 -33.62 6.80 -27.71
N SER A 230 -33.52 7.95 -28.36
CA SER A 230 -33.83 8.07 -29.79
C SER A 230 -32.83 7.30 -30.66
N ILE A 231 -31.54 7.34 -30.30
CA ILE A 231 -30.49 6.57 -30.97
C ILE A 231 -30.67 5.07 -30.70
N ALA A 232 -31.01 4.69 -29.47
CA ALA A 232 -31.37 3.32 -29.08
C ALA A 232 -32.47 2.74 -29.96
N ALA A 233 -33.57 3.48 -30.15
CA ALA A 233 -34.68 3.05 -31.01
C ALA A 233 -34.24 2.86 -32.48
N ALA A 234 -33.37 3.75 -32.98
CA ALA A 234 -32.80 3.63 -34.33
C ALA A 234 -31.88 2.40 -34.48
N ILE A 235 -31.07 2.11 -33.45
CA ILE A 235 -30.21 0.92 -33.42
C ILE A 235 -31.08 -0.34 -33.44
N ASP A 236 -32.10 -0.41 -32.59
CA ASP A 236 -32.97 -1.59 -32.46
C ASP A 236 -33.77 -1.88 -33.75
N ALA A 237 -34.14 -0.83 -34.50
CA ALA A 237 -34.77 -0.96 -35.81
C ALA A 237 -33.83 -1.47 -36.93
N SER A 238 -32.51 -1.30 -36.78
CA SER A 238 -31.51 -1.59 -37.82
C SER A 238 -30.86 -2.99 -37.74
N GLY A 239 -31.22 -3.80 -36.74
CA GLY A 239 -30.67 -5.16 -36.52
C GLY A 239 -29.53 -5.23 -35.49
N GLU A 240 -29.01 -6.45 -35.21
CA GLU A 240 -28.01 -6.69 -34.15
C GLU A 240 -26.62 -6.14 -34.47
N GLN A 241 -26.38 -4.86 -34.15
CA GLN A 241 -25.06 -4.23 -34.21
C GLN A 241 -24.45 -4.10 -32.81
N LEU A 242 -23.77 -5.17 -32.35
CA LEU A 242 -23.21 -5.24 -30.99
C LEU A 242 -22.27 -4.06 -30.67
N GLN A 243 -21.44 -3.61 -31.62
CA GLN A 243 -20.51 -2.49 -31.40
C GLN A 243 -21.24 -1.19 -31.06
N VAL A 244 -22.28 -0.85 -31.82
CA VAL A 244 -23.05 0.40 -31.62
C VAL A 244 -23.86 0.34 -30.33
N ARG A 245 -24.41 -0.84 -29.99
CA ARG A 245 -25.05 -1.09 -28.67
C ARG A 245 -24.06 -0.89 -27.52
N GLY A 246 -22.83 -1.38 -27.65
CA GLY A 246 -21.78 -1.18 -26.65
C GLY A 246 -21.40 0.30 -26.49
N LEU A 247 -21.27 1.04 -27.59
CA LEU A 247 -21.00 2.48 -27.56
C LEU A 247 -22.13 3.29 -26.94
N LEU A 248 -23.39 2.90 -27.17
CA LEU A 248 -24.55 3.51 -26.52
C LEU A 248 -24.47 3.39 -25.00
N LEU A 249 -24.16 2.20 -24.49
CA LEU A 249 -24.01 1.94 -23.05
C LEU A 249 -22.84 2.74 -22.44
N GLN A 250 -21.71 2.83 -23.16
CA GLN A 250 -20.56 3.63 -22.72
C GLN A 250 -20.86 5.13 -22.72
N ALA A 251 -21.56 5.63 -23.75
CA ALA A 251 -21.99 7.02 -23.80
C ALA A 251 -22.93 7.32 -22.63
N PHE A 252 -23.91 6.45 -22.36
CA PHE A 252 -24.78 6.57 -21.20
C PHE A 252 -23.97 6.65 -19.89
N ALA A 253 -23.07 5.70 -19.63
CA ALA A 253 -22.24 5.71 -18.42
C ALA A 253 -21.44 7.02 -18.28
N SER A 254 -20.81 7.48 -19.35
CA SER A 254 -19.99 8.70 -19.36
C SER A 254 -20.77 9.97 -19.02
N TRP A 255 -21.99 10.11 -19.56
CA TRP A 255 -22.87 11.24 -19.23
C TRP A 255 -23.44 11.18 -17.81
N VAL A 256 -23.49 10.00 -17.20
CA VAL A 256 -23.90 9.83 -15.80
C VAL A 256 -22.76 10.10 -14.83
N GLU A 257 -21.54 9.67 -15.16
CA GLU A 257 -20.34 9.86 -14.34
C GLU A 257 -19.96 11.34 -14.21
N HIS A 258 -19.90 12.04 -15.35
CA HIS A 258 -19.41 13.43 -15.42
C HIS A 258 -20.54 14.47 -15.46
N GLY A 259 -21.78 14.06 -15.75
CA GLY A 259 -22.95 14.93 -15.79
C GLY A 259 -23.71 14.98 -14.47
N THR A 260 -24.68 15.91 -14.37
CA THR A 260 -25.63 15.94 -13.25
C THR A 260 -27.00 15.51 -13.77
N VAL A 261 -27.37 14.25 -13.55
CA VAL A 261 -28.63 13.68 -14.05
C VAL A 261 -29.63 13.52 -12.89
N PRO A 262 -30.82 14.14 -12.96
CA PRO A 262 -31.86 13.97 -11.95
C PRO A 262 -32.40 12.53 -11.88
N PRO A 263 -32.85 12.04 -10.71
CA PRO A 263 -33.39 10.69 -10.53
C PRO A 263 -34.54 10.34 -11.47
N GLU A 264 -35.44 11.29 -11.73
CA GLU A 264 -36.65 11.09 -12.55
C GLU A 264 -36.28 10.73 -13.99
N VAL A 265 -35.20 11.32 -14.50
CA VAL A 265 -34.70 11.08 -15.86
C VAL A 265 -34.27 9.63 -16.07
N PHE A 266 -33.66 9.01 -15.05
CA PHE A 266 -33.27 7.59 -15.14
C PHE A 266 -34.47 6.67 -15.30
N ILE A 267 -35.53 6.94 -14.54
CA ILE A 267 -36.77 6.15 -14.53
C ILE A 267 -37.47 6.28 -15.89
N GLU A 268 -37.54 7.49 -16.45
CA GLU A 268 -38.24 7.76 -17.71
C GLU A 268 -37.45 7.31 -18.96
N SER A 269 -36.11 7.33 -18.92
CA SER A 269 -35.28 7.05 -20.11
C SER A 269 -35.34 5.60 -20.62
N GLY A 270 -35.64 4.64 -19.75
CA GLY A 270 -35.58 3.20 -20.05
C GLY A 270 -34.18 2.64 -20.33
N LEU A 271 -33.12 3.47 -20.23
CA LEU A 271 -31.74 3.05 -20.49
C LEU A 271 -31.18 2.18 -19.37
N LEU A 272 -31.58 2.41 -18.12
CA LEU A 272 -31.22 1.56 -16.99
C LEU A 272 -31.70 0.12 -17.19
N ASP A 273 -32.97 -0.07 -17.57
CA ASP A 273 -33.52 -1.39 -17.87
C ASP A 273 -32.79 -2.04 -19.06
N ARG A 274 -32.38 -1.24 -20.04
CA ARG A 274 -31.55 -1.71 -21.15
C ARG A 274 -30.21 -2.21 -20.65
N CYS A 275 -29.51 -1.49 -19.77
CA CYS A 275 -28.26 -1.97 -19.17
C CYS A 275 -28.44 -3.35 -18.54
N PHE A 276 -29.46 -3.55 -17.70
CA PHE A 276 -29.71 -4.86 -17.06
C PHE A 276 -30.03 -5.98 -18.06
N ARG A 277 -30.78 -5.70 -19.14
CA ARG A 277 -31.04 -6.70 -20.20
C ARG A 277 -29.77 -7.10 -20.96
N GLU A 278 -28.89 -6.13 -21.21
CA GLU A 278 -27.66 -6.32 -21.98
C GLU A 278 -26.54 -6.98 -21.16
N THR A 279 -26.68 -7.08 -19.83
CA THR A 279 -25.73 -7.76 -18.94
C THR A 279 -25.47 -9.22 -19.33
N LEU A 280 -26.49 -9.91 -19.86
CA LEU A 280 -26.38 -11.32 -20.25
C LEU A 280 -25.82 -11.52 -21.68
N VAL A 281 -25.34 -10.46 -22.32
CA VAL A 281 -24.68 -10.52 -23.63
C VAL A 281 -23.15 -10.41 -23.43
N PRO A 282 -22.35 -11.43 -23.81
CA PRO A 282 -20.92 -11.50 -23.49
C PRO A 282 -20.09 -10.26 -23.84
N THR A 283 -20.31 -9.69 -25.02
CA THR A 283 -19.55 -8.51 -25.50
C THR A 283 -20.04 -7.19 -24.90
N LEU A 284 -21.23 -7.16 -24.28
CA LEU A 284 -21.86 -5.94 -23.76
C LEU A 284 -21.88 -5.88 -22.24
N SER A 285 -21.75 -7.02 -21.55
CA SER A 285 -21.84 -7.15 -20.10
C SER A 285 -21.04 -6.10 -19.33
N VAL A 286 -19.78 -5.92 -19.69
CA VAL A 286 -18.88 -4.96 -19.02
C VAL A 286 -19.40 -3.54 -19.13
N TYR A 287 -19.87 -3.13 -20.31
CA TYR A 287 -20.40 -1.77 -20.55
C TYR A 287 -21.78 -1.57 -19.91
N ALA A 288 -22.61 -2.62 -19.92
CA ALA A 288 -23.91 -2.63 -19.25
C ALA A 288 -23.76 -2.41 -17.74
N LEU A 289 -22.88 -3.19 -17.10
CA LEU A 289 -22.63 -3.11 -15.67
C LEU A 289 -21.92 -1.81 -15.27
N GLN A 290 -21.06 -1.24 -16.13
CA GLN A 290 -20.53 0.11 -15.92
C GLN A 290 -21.67 1.14 -15.86
N GLY A 291 -22.62 1.10 -16.80
CA GLY A 291 -23.78 1.99 -16.77
C GLY A 291 -24.61 1.84 -15.49
N VAL A 292 -24.82 0.61 -15.00
CA VAL A 292 -25.50 0.37 -13.71
C VAL A 292 -24.70 0.96 -12.55
N HIS A 293 -23.38 0.78 -12.54
CA HIS A 293 -22.50 1.30 -11.50
C HIS A 293 -22.57 2.84 -11.41
N GLU A 294 -22.52 3.54 -12.54
CA GLU A 294 -22.62 5.01 -12.55
C GLU A 294 -23.97 5.50 -12.01
N VAL A 295 -25.06 4.82 -12.35
CA VAL A 295 -26.40 5.14 -11.80
C VAL A 295 -26.44 4.93 -10.29
N VAL A 296 -25.82 3.86 -9.78
CA VAL A 296 -25.69 3.61 -8.33
C VAL A 296 -24.90 4.75 -7.66
N LEU A 297 -23.80 5.22 -8.27
CA LEU A 297 -23.00 6.33 -7.73
C LEU A 297 -23.73 7.68 -7.75
N ALA A 298 -24.67 7.88 -8.68
CA ALA A 298 -25.54 9.05 -8.74
C ALA A 298 -26.61 9.05 -7.62
N CYS A 299 -26.93 7.88 -7.05
CA CYS A 299 -27.88 7.72 -5.95
C CYS A 299 -27.29 8.12 -4.58
N ARG A 300 -26.97 9.41 -4.38
CA ARG A 300 -26.26 9.90 -3.17
C ARG A 300 -27.16 10.38 -2.02
N HIS A 301 -28.43 10.69 -2.29
CA HIS A 301 -29.33 11.33 -1.33
C HIS A 301 -30.51 10.44 -0.97
N TYR A 302 -31.01 10.61 0.26
CA TYR A 302 -32.21 9.93 0.78
C TYR A 302 -33.48 10.27 -0.01
N GLU A 303 -33.45 11.28 -0.87
CA GLU A 303 -34.59 11.68 -1.71
C GLU A 303 -34.70 10.79 -2.96
N HIS A 304 -33.68 10.00 -3.30
CA HIS A 304 -33.64 9.16 -4.50
C HIS A 304 -34.21 7.74 -4.30
N VAL A 305 -35.08 7.55 -3.29
CA VAL A 305 -35.61 6.22 -2.90
C VAL A 305 -36.20 5.44 -4.07
N GLN A 306 -37.02 6.07 -4.90
CA GLN A 306 -37.71 5.39 -6.01
C GLN A 306 -36.72 4.81 -7.02
N LEU A 307 -35.62 5.51 -7.29
CA LEU A 307 -34.56 5.03 -8.17
C LEU A 307 -33.76 3.90 -7.51
N MET A 308 -33.48 4.00 -6.20
CA MET A 308 -32.83 2.91 -5.45
C MET A 308 -33.67 1.62 -5.51
N GLU A 309 -34.99 1.72 -5.29
CA GLU A 309 -35.92 0.59 -5.40
C GLU A 309 -35.95 0.01 -6.82
N LEU A 310 -35.97 0.85 -7.85
CA LEU A 310 -35.93 0.37 -9.24
C LEU A 310 -34.63 -0.42 -9.53
N VAL A 311 -33.47 0.12 -9.13
CA VAL A 311 -32.17 -0.54 -9.30
C VAL A 311 -32.15 -1.88 -8.56
N MET A 312 -32.61 -1.91 -7.29
CA MET A 312 -32.70 -3.13 -6.50
C MET A 312 -33.61 -4.18 -7.16
N HIS A 313 -34.77 -3.76 -7.66
CA HIS A 313 -35.70 -4.64 -8.36
C HIS A 313 -35.06 -5.27 -9.59
N ASN A 314 -34.37 -4.47 -10.40
CA ASN A 314 -33.68 -4.96 -11.58
C ASN A 314 -32.56 -5.95 -11.26
N PHE A 315 -31.84 -5.81 -10.14
CA PHE A 315 -30.90 -6.83 -9.68
C PHE A 315 -31.57 -8.15 -9.27
N VAL A 316 -32.72 -8.08 -8.59
CA VAL A 316 -33.51 -9.28 -8.24
C VAL A 316 -33.98 -10.00 -9.49
N VAL A 317 -34.43 -9.26 -10.50
CA VAL A 317 -34.83 -9.79 -11.80
C VAL A 317 -33.62 -10.37 -12.55
N LEU A 318 -32.46 -9.69 -12.55
CA LEU A 318 -31.23 -10.18 -13.16
C LEU A 318 -30.83 -11.54 -12.58
N ARG A 319 -30.90 -11.72 -11.26
CA ARG A 319 -30.63 -13.03 -10.64
C ARG A 319 -31.52 -14.13 -11.19
N LYS A 320 -32.82 -13.90 -11.34
CA LYS A 320 -33.75 -14.93 -11.87
C LYS A 320 -33.30 -15.39 -13.26
N HIS A 321 -32.94 -14.44 -14.12
CA HIS A 321 -32.41 -14.75 -15.44
C HIS A 321 -31.06 -15.49 -15.38
N VAL A 322 -30.12 -15.06 -14.53
CA VAL A 322 -28.84 -15.76 -14.33
C VAL A 322 -29.08 -17.21 -13.88
N GLN A 323 -30.02 -17.45 -12.95
CA GLN A 323 -30.38 -18.78 -12.47
C GLN A 323 -30.99 -19.65 -13.58
N GLU A 324 -31.90 -19.09 -14.39
CA GLU A 324 -32.49 -19.78 -15.54
C GLU A 324 -31.43 -20.15 -16.58
N HIS A 325 -30.49 -19.25 -16.87
CA HIS A 325 -29.38 -19.51 -17.78
C HIS A 325 -28.36 -20.53 -17.25
N MET A 326 -28.08 -20.53 -15.94
CA MET A 326 -27.26 -21.58 -15.31
C MET A 326 -27.92 -22.96 -15.38
N ALA A 327 -29.26 -23.02 -15.26
CA ALA A 327 -30.01 -24.27 -15.34
C ALA A 327 -30.16 -24.78 -16.78
N GLY A 328 -30.23 -23.89 -17.77
CA GLY A 328 -30.32 -24.23 -19.19
C GLY A 328 -28.94 -24.48 -19.82
N SER A 329 -28.65 -25.70 -20.26
CA SER A 329 -27.30 -26.11 -20.72
C SER A 329 -26.77 -25.47 -22.03
N GLN A 330 -27.32 -24.35 -22.50
CA GLN A 330 -27.04 -23.81 -23.84
C GLN A 330 -26.04 -22.64 -23.88
N LYS A 331 -25.82 -21.87 -22.79
CA LYS A 331 -24.84 -20.76 -22.75
C LYS A 331 -24.22 -20.62 -21.35
N SER A 332 -22.88 -20.63 -21.24
CA SER A 332 -22.19 -20.34 -19.97
C SER A 332 -22.38 -18.87 -19.59
N THR A 333 -22.72 -18.62 -18.33
CA THR A 333 -22.86 -17.28 -17.73
C THR A 333 -21.56 -16.78 -17.10
N ASP A 334 -20.49 -17.57 -17.12
CA ASP A 334 -19.28 -17.32 -16.33
C ASP A 334 -18.62 -15.97 -16.65
N PHE A 335 -18.81 -15.48 -17.89
CA PHE A 335 -18.28 -14.19 -18.35
C PHE A 335 -18.80 -12.97 -17.57
N CYS A 336 -19.99 -13.05 -16.93
CA CYS A 336 -20.60 -11.90 -16.24
C CYS A 336 -20.75 -12.07 -14.73
N LEU A 337 -20.53 -13.26 -14.16
CA LEU A 337 -20.86 -13.53 -12.75
C LEU A 337 -20.05 -12.68 -11.77
N ILE A 338 -18.75 -12.53 -12.02
CA ILE A 338 -17.86 -11.73 -11.16
C ILE A 338 -18.30 -10.26 -11.19
N ASP A 339 -18.53 -9.71 -12.38
CA ASP A 339 -18.93 -8.31 -12.51
C ASP A 339 -20.36 -8.08 -11.98
N CYS A 340 -21.27 -9.04 -12.10
CA CYS A 340 -22.59 -8.99 -11.47
C CYS A 340 -22.49 -8.97 -9.94
N ALA A 341 -21.65 -9.85 -9.37
CA ALA A 341 -21.42 -9.92 -7.92
C ALA A 341 -20.75 -8.65 -7.39
N ARG A 342 -19.83 -8.06 -8.15
CA ARG A 342 -19.25 -6.75 -7.83
C ARG A 342 -20.30 -5.65 -7.87
N ALA A 343 -21.04 -5.53 -8.97
CA ALA A 343 -22.05 -4.49 -9.15
C ALA A 343 -23.15 -4.53 -8.08
N ILE A 344 -23.63 -5.73 -7.71
CA ILE A 344 -24.64 -5.86 -6.64
C ILE A 344 -24.05 -5.58 -5.25
N SER A 345 -22.78 -5.96 -5.02
CA SER A 345 -22.06 -5.67 -3.78
C SER A 345 -21.86 -4.16 -3.60
N ASP A 346 -21.46 -3.46 -4.65
CA ASP A 346 -21.28 -2.01 -4.67
C ASP A 346 -22.63 -1.28 -4.49
N CYS A 347 -23.68 -1.74 -5.17
CA CYS A 347 -25.06 -1.27 -4.97
C CYS A 347 -25.51 -1.43 -3.51
N GLY A 348 -25.29 -2.62 -2.93
CA GLY A 348 -25.59 -2.87 -1.53
C GLY A 348 -24.79 -1.97 -0.58
N GLN A 349 -23.54 -1.66 -0.89
CA GLN A 349 -22.74 -0.74 -0.07
C GLN A 349 -23.23 0.70 -0.18
N ALA A 350 -23.57 1.17 -1.39
CA ALA A 350 -24.10 2.51 -1.61
C ALA A 350 -25.45 2.70 -0.89
N PHE A 351 -26.32 1.68 -0.90
CA PHE A 351 -27.68 1.78 -0.37
C PHE A 351 -27.82 1.27 1.07
N ILE A 352 -26.71 0.96 1.73
CA ILE A 352 -26.68 0.32 3.06
C ILE A 352 -27.51 1.04 4.11
N MET A 353 -27.49 2.38 4.11
CA MET A 353 -28.29 3.19 5.01
C MET A 353 -29.78 3.05 4.70
N TYR A 354 -30.15 3.14 3.42
CA TYR A 354 -31.54 3.08 2.97
C TYR A 354 -32.18 1.79 3.45
N PHE A 355 -31.60 0.64 3.10
CA PHE A 355 -32.29 -0.60 3.37
C PHE A 355 -32.14 -1.10 4.82
N VAL A 356 -31.09 -0.73 5.57
CA VAL A 356 -31.01 -1.06 7.01
C VAL A 356 -32.05 -0.26 7.81
N ASP A 357 -32.15 1.05 7.56
CA ASP A 357 -33.12 1.90 8.26
C ASP A 357 -34.57 1.48 7.91
N TYR A 358 -34.87 1.18 6.64
CA TYR A 358 -36.20 0.76 6.18
C TYR A 358 -36.54 -0.71 6.47
N MET A 359 -35.58 -1.64 6.55
CA MET A 359 -35.83 -3.06 6.88
C MET A 359 -36.51 -3.22 8.23
N LEU A 360 -36.14 -2.38 9.18
CA LEU A 360 -36.65 -2.41 10.55
C LEU A 360 -38.15 -2.06 10.63
N ASP A 361 -38.68 -1.40 9.60
CA ASP A 361 -40.07 -0.93 9.57
C ASP A 361 -40.95 -1.77 8.59
N MET A 362 -40.37 -2.71 7.85
CA MET A 362 -41.02 -3.47 6.76
C MET A 362 -41.22 -4.97 7.06
N ARG A 363 -42.22 -5.59 6.43
CA ARG A 363 -42.51 -7.02 6.58
C ARG A 363 -41.54 -7.90 5.76
N PRO A 364 -41.26 -9.16 6.19
CA PRO A 364 -40.55 -10.15 5.38
C PRO A 364 -41.20 -10.33 4.00
N GLY A 365 -40.38 -10.40 2.94
CA GLY A 365 -40.85 -10.43 1.55
C GLY A 365 -40.92 -9.06 0.87
N SER A 366 -40.43 -8.00 1.52
CA SER A 366 -40.17 -6.73 0.85
C SER A 366 -39.00 -6.84 -0.13
N LEU A 367 -38.92 -5.89 -1.06
CA LEU A 367 -37.85 -5.80 -2.05
C LEU A 367 -36.43 -5.87 -1.44
N VAL A 368 -36.26 -5.34 -0.23
CA VAL A 368 -34.97 -5.41 0.47
C VAL A 368 -34.56 -6.85 0.77
N TYR A 369 -35.48 -7.67 1.29
CA TYR A 369 -35.19 -9.07 1.58
C TYR A 369 -34.86 -9.84 0.30
N GLU A 370 -35.58 -9.59 -0.79
CA GLU A 370 -35.30 -10.20 -2.10
C GLU A 370 -33.92 -9.79 -2.63
N PHE A 371 -33.53 -8.52 -2.44
CA PHE A 371 -32.21 -8.01 -2.82
C PHE A 371 -31.08 -8.62 -1.99
N LEU A 372 -31.24 -8.72 -0.67
CA LEU A 372 -30.27 -9.39 0.18
C LEU A 372 -30.16 -10.89 -0.13
N ASP A 373 -31.28 -11.55 -0.44
CA ASP A 373 -31.30 -12.91 -0.95
C ASP A 373 -30.55 -13.06 -2.27
N THR A 374 -30.52 -12.00 -3.06
CA THR A 374 -29.80 -11.93 -4.33
C THR A 374 -28.30 -11.84 -4.11
N ILE A 375 -27.84 -11.06 -3.11
CA ILE A 375 -26.43 -11.09 -2.70
C ILE A 375 -26.06 -12.47 -2.15
N PHE A 376 -26.93 -13.09 -1.32
CA PHE A 376 -26.70 -14.45 -0.84
C PHE A 376 -26.51 -15.47 -1.95
N PHE A 377 -27.30 -15.36 -3.02
CA PHE A 377 -27.15 -16.23 -4.18
C PHE A 377 -25.72 -16.16 -4.72
N PHE A 378 -25.18 -14.97 -4.99
CA PHE A 378 -23.80 -14.80 -5.46
C PHE A 378 -22.76 -15.26 -4.43
N THR A 379 -22.96 -14.98 -3.14
CA THR A 379 -22.09 -15.49 -2.06
C THR A 379 -22.05 -17.02 -2.03
N SER A 380 -23.16 -17.68 -2.35
CA SER A 380 -23.32 -19.14 -2.29
C SER A 380 -22.82 -19.90 -3.52
N LEU A 381 -22.43 -19.21 -4.60
CA LEU A 381 -21.90 -19.85 -5.80
C LEU A 381 -20.58 -20.57 -5.50
N ASN A 382 -20.32 -21.65 -6.25
CA ASN A 382 -19.10 -22.46 -6.10
C ASN A 382 -17.83 -21.76 -6.62
N ASP A 383 -18.01 -20.73 -7.45
CA ASP A 383 -16.91 -19.89 -7.91
C ASP A 383 -16.42 -18.99 -6.77
N LEU A 384 -15.17 -19.23 -6.35
CA LEU A 384 -14.54 -18.53 -5.23
C LEU A 384 -14.38 -17.04 -5.51
N ASP A 385 -14.11 -16.64 -6.76
CA ASP A 385 -13.91 -15.24 -7.11
C ASP A 385 -15.24 -14.47 -7.03
N VAL A 386 -16.31 -15.08 -7.54
CA VAL A 386 -17.66 -14.50 -7.48
C VAL A 386 -18.12 -14.33 -6.03
N SER A 387 -17.94 -15.36 -5.21
CA SER A 387 -18.26 -15.30 -3.78
C SER A 387 -17.45 -14.20 -3.08
N ASN A 388 -16.15 -14.09 -3.39
CA ASN A 388 -15.24 -13.13 -2.76
C ASN A 388 -15.63 -11.65 -2.99
N GLU A 389 -16.17 -11.30 -4.16
CA GLU A 389 -16.65 -9.93 -4.46
C GLU A 389 -17.76 -9.46 -3.50
N THR A 390 -18.50 -10.39 -2.88
CA THR A 390 -19.58 -10.07 -1.92
C THR A 390 -19.08 -9.85 -0.48
N MET A 391 -17.83 -10.21 -0.16
CA MET A 391 -17.35 -10.25 1.23
C MET A 391 -17.21 -8.87 1.87
N LYS A 392 -16.79 -7.86 1.09
CA LYS A 392 -16.69 -6.46 1.57
C LYS A 392 -18.05 -5.91 2.00
N PHE A 393 -19.08 -6.21 1.21
CA PHE A 393 -20.44 -5.83 1.54
C PHE A 393 -20.88 -6.39 2.90
N TRP A 394 -20.64 -7.68 3.18
CA TRP A 394 -21.03 -8.28 4.45
C TRP A 394 -20.36 -7.63 5.68
N ILE A 395 -19.07 -7.26 5.54
CA ILE A 395 -18.33 -6.55 6.59
C ILE A 395 -18.90 -5.14 6.81
N HIS A 396 -19.18 -4.40 5.73
CA HIS A 396 -19.76 -3.06 5.82
C HIS A 396 -21.20 -3.09 6.35
N PHE A 397 -22.02 -4.01 5.86
CA PHE A 397 -23.38 -4.29 6.36
C PHE A 397 -23.36 -4.42 7.87
N ARG A 398 -22.49 -5.29 8.39
CA ARG A 398 -22.35 -5.47 9.83
C ARG A 398 -21.91 -4.18 10.54
N THR A 399 -20.88 -3.52 10.04
CA THR A 399 -20.30 -2.33 10.67
C THR A 399 -21.33 -1.21 10.82
N TYR A 400 -22.13 -0.98 9.78
CA TYR A 400 -23.20 0.03 9.79
C TYR A 400 -24.26 -0.29 10.84
N VAL A 401 -24.70 -1.55 10.83
CA VAL A 401 -25.74 -2.08 11.70
C VAL A 401 -25.30 -2.04 13.19
N SER A 402 -24.03 -2.39 13.50
CA SER A 402 -23.46 -2.34 14.87
C SER A 402 -23.39 -0.92 15.44
N GLY A 403 -23.13 0.10 14.60
CA GLY A 403 -22.94 1.46 15.08
C GLY A 403 -24.26 2.18 15.43
N LYS A 404 -25.30 1.97 14.63
CA LYS A 404 -26.54 2.77 14.69
C LYS A 404 -27.74 2.04 15.29
N HIS A 405 -27.83 0.71 15.11
CA HIS A 405 -29.05 -0.07 15.39
C HIS A 405 -28.82 -1.27 16.31
N GLU A 406 -27.81 -1.21 17.18
CA GLU A 406 -27.39 -2.33 18.04
C GLU A 406 -28.52 -2.97 18.87
N GLN A 407 -29.55 -2.20 19.22
CA GLN A 407 -30.70 -2.70 19.99
C GLN A 407 -31.68 -3.56 19.17
N ARG A 408 -31.69 -3.43 17.84
CA ARG A 408 -32.59 -4.14 16.92
C ARG A 408 -31.92 -5.33 16.22
N MET A 409 -30.81 -5.81 16.77
CA MET A 409 -29.99 -6.86 16.15
C MET A 409 -30.67 -8.20 16.02
N TYR A 410 -31.60 -8.50 16.92
CA TYR A 410 -32.40 -9.71 16.86
C TYR A 410 -33.20 -9.83 15.55
N GLU A 411 -33.53 -8.70 14.90
CA GLU A 411 -34.28 -8.69 13.64
C GLU A 411 -33.45 -9.19 12.46
N PHE A 412 -32.12 -9.10 12.55
CA PHE A 412 -31.18 -9.59 11.54
C PHE A 412 -30.59 -10.97 11.90
N GLU A 413 -31.01 -11.61 12.99
CA GLU A 413 -30.40 -12.85 13.48
C GLU A 413 -30.58 -14.01 12.49
N SER A 414 -31.78 -14.18 11.92
CA SER A 414 -32.05 -15.21 10.91
C SER A 414 -31.14 -15.06 9.68
N PHE A 415 -30.88 -13.81 9.32
CA PHE A 415 -30.07 -13.42 8.19
C PHE A 415 -28.60 -13.75 8.43
N VAL A 416 -28.05 -13.29 9.56
CA VAL A 416 -26.66 -13.59 9.95
C VAL A 416 -26.44 -15.09 10.09
N SER A 417 -27.39 -15.82 10.69
CA SER A 417 -27.31 -17.27 10.85
C SER A 417 -27.21 -17.98 9.49
N ARG A 418 -28.02 -17.57 8.51
CA ARG A 418 -27.96 -18.13 7.15
C ARG A 418 -26.64 -17.79 6.43
N LEU A 419 -26.12 -16.57 6.59
CA LEU A 419 -24.82 -16.19 6.06
C LEU A 419 -23.71 -17.09 6.61
N LEU A 420 -23.68 -17.30 7.93
CA LEU A 420 -22.68 -18.14 8.59
C LEU A 420 -22.71 -19.58 8.06
N VAL A 421 -23.90 -20.14 7.84
CA VAL A 421 -24.05 -21.48 7.24
C VAL A 421 -23.49 -21.53 5.81
N ILE A 422 -23.79 -20.52 4.98
CA ILE A 422 -23.26 -20.43 3.61
C ILE A 422 -21.73 -20.36 3.64
N LEU A 423 -21.15 -19.50 4.49
CA LEU A 423 -19.69 -19.34 4.59
C LEU A 423 -19.00 -20.61 5.10
N VAL A 424 -19.62 -21.34 6.03
CA VAL A 424 -19.14 -22.67 6.44
C VAL A 424 -19.15 -23.61 5.24
N GLU A 425 -20.25 -23.69 4.48
CA GLU A 425 -20.32 -24.56 3.32
C GLU A 425 -19.29 -24.22 2.22
N ARG A 426 -18.99 -22.93 2.01
CA ARG A 426 -18.03 -22.46 1.00
C ARG A 426 -16.56 -22.58 1.42
N THR A 427 -16.29 -22.65 2.72
CA THR A 427 -14.91 -22.86 3.24
C THR A 427 -14.58 -24.33 3.49
N LYS A 428 -15.53 -25.24 3.26
CA LYS A 428 -15.31 -26.69 3.34
C LYS A 428 -14.35 -27.12 2.23
N TYR A 429 -13.35 -27.93 2.57
CA TYR A 429 -12.44 -28.49 1.57
C TYR A 429 -13.21 -29.27 0.50
N PRO A 430 -12.93 -29.03 -0.81
CA PRO A 430 -13.53 -29.80 -1.88
C PRO A 430 -13.00 -31.24 -1.91
N GLU A 431 -13.76 -32.13 -2.54
CA GLU A 431 -13.32 -33.52 -2.74
C GLU A 431 -12.09 -33.57 -3.65
N GLY A 432 -11.09 -34.39 -3.28
CA GLY A 432 -9.85 -34.52 -4.05
C GLY A 432 -8.94 -33.30 -4.02
N PHE A 433 -9.10 -32.38 -3.05
CA PHE A 433 -8.27 -31.17 -2.91
C PHE A 433 -6.76 -31.44 -2.96
N GLU A 434 -6.31 -32.60 -2.48
CA GLU A 434 -4.91 -33.05 -2.50
C GLU A 434 -4.30 -33.02 -3.92
N PHE A 435 -5.12 -33.30 -4.93
CA PHE A 435 -4.73 -33.41 -6.34
C PHE A 435 -4.90 -32.10 -7.11
N PHE A 436 -5.35 -31.01 -6.45
CA PHE A 436 -5.52 -29.73 -7.12
C PHE A 436 -4.15 -29.13 -7.48
N PRO A 437 -4.07 -28.34 -8.58
CA PRO A 437 -2.89 -27.54 -8.88
C PRO A 437 -2.54 -26.58 -7.74
N GLU A 438 -1.27 -26.27 -7.56
CA GLU A 438 -0.78 -25.41 -6.47
C GLU A 438 -1.46 -24.03 -6.48
N THR A 439 -1.64 -23.44 -7.66
CA THR A 439 -2.33 -22.15 -7.84
C THR A 439 -3.79 -22.19 -7.39
N ALA A 440 -4.48 -23.33 -7.56
CA ALA A 440 -5.87 -23.49 -7.11
C ALA A 440 -5.93 -23.67 -5.59
N LYS A 441 -4.96 -24.37 -4.99
CA LYS A 441 -4.82 -24.51 -3.54
C LYS A 441 -4.56 -23.16 -2.89
N GLU A 442 -3.59 -22.40 -3.41
CA GLU A 442 -3.28 -21.03 -2.98
C GLU A 442 -4.52 -20.13 -2.99
N ARG A 443 -5.27 -20.14 -4.11
CA ARG A 443 -6.48 -19.34 -4.27
C ARG A 443 -7.56 -19.71 -3.25
N PHE A 444 -7.76 -21.00 -2.98
CA PHE A 444 -8.69 -21.47 -1.94
C PHE A 444 -8.24 -21.08 -0.53
N HIS A 445 -6.93 -21.14 -0.25
CA HIS A 445 -6.39 -20.70 1.04
C HIS A 445 -6.55 -19.20 1.27
N LEU A 446 -6.32 -18.38 0.24
CA LEU A 446 -6.58 -16.94 0.28
C LEU A 446 -8.07 -16.66 0.51
N TYR A 447 -8.95 -17.33 -0.22
CA TYR A 447 -10.40 -17.22 -0.02
C TYR A 447 -10.81 -17.54 1.42
N ARG A 448 -10.31 -18.65 1.99
CA ARG A 448 -10.57 -18.99 3.40
C ARG A 448 -10.04 -17.94 4.37
N SER A 449 -8.89 -17.33 4.08
CA SER A 449 -8.36 -16.23 4.89
C SER A 449 -9.30 -15.01 4.89
N GLU A 450 -9.83 -14.64 3.72
CA GLU A 450 -10.78 -13.53 3.59
C GLU A 450 -12.11 -13.83 4.29
N VAL A 451 -12.66 -15.04 4.13
CA VAL A 451 -13.89 -15.44 4.83
C VAL A 451 -13.73 -15.42 6.36
N ARG A 452 -12.52 -15.69 6.90
CA ARG A 452 -12.26 -15.50 8.34
C ARG A 452 -12.45 -14.06 8.79
N ASN A 453 -12.21 -13.07 7.94
CA ASN A 453 -12.47 -11.65 8.25
C ASN A 453 -13.98 -11.41 8.38
N VAL A 454 -14.78 -12.03 7.52
CA VAL A 454 -16.25 -11.95 7.57
C VAL A 454 -16.80 -12.64 8.82
N PHE A 455 -16.35 -13.86 9.15
CA PHE A 455 -16.71 -14.52 10.41
C PHE A 455 -16.46 -13.61 11.62
N ARG A 456 -15.26 -13.02 11.69
CA ARG A 456 -14.89 -12.10 12.77
C ARG A 456 -15.75 -10.84 12.81
N ALA A 457 -16.09 -10.26 11.66
CA ALA A 457 -16.97 -9.10 11.62
C ALA A 457 -18.36 -9.46 12.17
N LEU A 458 -18.93 -10.58 11.72
CA LEU A 458 -20.28 -11.02 12.13
C LEU A 458 -20.38 -11.35 13.63
N ALA A 459 -19.30 -11.83 14.24
CA ALA A 459 -19.23 -12.20 15.65
C ALA A 459 -18.83 -11.06 16.60
N THR A 460 -19.28 -9.84 16.34
CA THR A 460 -19.04 -8.70 17.25
C THR A 460 -20.28 -8.25 18.01
N VAL A 461 -21.46 -8.76 17.70
CA VAL A 461 -22.73 -8.16 18.12
C VAL A 461 -23.87 -9.20 18.00
N SER A 462 -23.91 -10.12 18.95
CA SER A 462 -24.89 -10.20 20.04
C SER A 462 -24.49 -11.44 20.83
N ILE A 463 -24.44 -11.39 22.16
CA ILE A 463 -24.03 -12.55 22.96
C ILE A 463 -24.86 -13.78 22.55
N ALA A 464 -26.15 -13.59 22.24
CA ALA A 464 -27.07 -14.67 21.88
C ALA A 464 -26.74 -15.38 20.54
N SER A 465 -26.50 -14.66 19.45
CA SER A 465 -26.27 -15.25 18.12
C SER A 465 -24.89 -15.90 17.99
N GLU A 466 -23.89 -15.31 18.62
CA GLU A 466 -22.53 -15.84 18.69
C GLU A 466 -22.49 -17.10 19.56
N ASP A 467 -23.07 -17.04 20.76
CA ASP A 467 -23.19 -18.20 21.64
C ASP A 467 -23.93 -19.32 20.90
N ARG A 468 -25.01 -19.01 20.18
CA ARG A 468 -25.75 -20.02 19.41
C ARG A 468 -24.91 -20.66 18.30
N PHE A 469 -24.26 -19.88 17.42
CA PHE A 469 -23.47 -20.46 16.34
C PHE A 469 -22.26 -21.24 16.87
N ILE A 470 -21.59 -20.75 17.91
CA ILE A 470 -20.46 -21.45 18.56
C ILE A 470 -20.95 -22.78 19.15
N VAL A 471 -22.06 -22.75 19.89
CA VAL A 471 -22.68 -23.95 20.49
C VAL A 471 -23.10 -24.94 19.39
N ASP A 472 -23.75 -24.48 18.33
CA ASP A 472 -24.19 -25.31 17.21
C ASP A 472 -22.99 -25.94 16.47
N ALA A 473 -21.92 -25.17 16.25
CA ALA A 473 -20.68 -25.66 15.66
C ALA A 473 -20.00 -26.72 16.54
N ILE A 474 -19.95 -26.51 17.86
CA ILE A 474 -19.40 -27.50 18.82
C ILE A 474 -20.25 -28.78 18.82
N HIS A 475 -21.57 -28.66 18.83
CA HIS A 475 -22.46 -29.81 18.76
C HIS A 475 -22.34 -30.57 17.44
N ALA A 476 -22.17 -29.87 16.31
CA ALA A 476 -21.91 -30.50 15.02
C ALA A 476 -20.62 -31.33 15.06
N ILE A 477 -19.56 -30.84 15.70
CA ILE A 477 -18.32 -31.60 15.95
C ILE A 477 -18.59 -32.82 16.84
N PHE A 478 -19.32 -32.65 17.95
CA PHE A 478 -19.65 -33.75 18.85
C PHE A 478 -20.44 -34.87 18.15
N GLN A 479 -21.35 -34.52 17.24
CA GLN A 479 -22.11 -35.51 16.48
C GLN A 479 -21.21 -36.38 15.60
N GLN A 480 -20.16 -35.81 14.98
CA GLN A 480 -19.21 -36.59 14.19
C GLN A 480 -18.42 -37.58 15.05
N TYR A 481 -17.90 -37.13 16.20
CA TYR A 481 -17.17 -38.01 17.12
C TYR A 481 -18.06 -39.04 17.81
N ALA A 482 -19.31 -38.69 18.16
CA ALA A 482 -20.26 -39.65 18.73
C ALA A 482 -20.61 -40.76 17.72
N SER A 483 -20.70 -40.42 16.43
CA SER A 483 -20.89 -41.40 15.36
C SER A 483 -19.70 -42.36 15.27
N ALA A 484 -18.47 -41.85 15.40
CA ALA A 484 -17.27 -42.67 15.49
C ALA A 484 -17.28 -43.60 16.72
N ASP A 485 -17.64 -43.06 17.89
CA ASP A 485 -17.69 -43.78 19.17
C ASP A 485 -18.76 -44.90 19.15
N SER A 486 -19.83 -44.75 18.35
CA SER A 486 -20.90 -45.73 18.20
C SER A 486 -20.52 -46.99 17.39
N GLY A 487 -19.33 -47.02 16.79
CA GLY A 487 -18.85 -48.14 15.96
C GLY A 487 -19.45 -48.18 14.55
N ALA A 488 -20.25 -47.18 14.16
CA ALA A 488 -20.73 -47.01 12.80
C ALA A 488 -19.59 -46.56 11.86
N PRO A 489 -19.57 -46.99 10.59
CA PRO A 489 -18.57 -46.51 9.63
C PRO A 489 -18.75 -45.00 9.42
N LEU A 490 -17.66 -44.25 9.63
CA LEU A 490 -17.66 -42.81 9.40
C LEU A 490 -17.88 -42.50 7.91
N PRO A 491 -18.71 -41.49 7.58
CA PRO A 491 -18.82 -40.98 6.21
C PRO A 491 -17.44 -40.55 5.68
N SER A 492 -17.14 -40.74 4.40
CA SER A 492 -15.85 -40.32 3.80
C SER A 492 -15.55 -38.83 4.02
N ASN A 493 -16.58 -38.02 4.20
CA ASN A 493 -16.49 -36.58 4.40
C ASN A 493 -16.58 -36.09 5.86
N TRP A 494 -16.53 -37.00 6.84
CA TRP A 494 -16.64 -36.68 8.26
C TRP A 494 -15.61 -35.62 8.69
N TRP A 495 -14.38 -35.74 8.19
CA TRP A 495 -13.27 -34.85 8.55
C TRP A 495 -13.45 -33.47 7.92
N GLN A 496 -13.98 -33.35 6.70
CA GLN A 496 -14.25 -32.06 6.06
C GLN A 496 -15.33 -31.29 6.82
N ILE A 497 -16.36 -32.00 7.28
CA ILE A 497 -17.42 -31.41 8.12
C ILE A 497 -16.82 -30.93 9.45
N THR A 498 -16.05 -31.80 10.13
CA THR A 498 -15.42 -31.44 11.40
C THR A 498 -14.45 -30.28 11.24
N GLU A 499 -13.59 -30.32 10.23
CA GLU A 499 -12.54 -29.34 9.97
C GLU A 499 -13.11 -27.96 9.69
N VAL A 500 -14.18 -27.86 8.91
CA VAL A 500 -14.73 -26.56 8.54
C VAL A 500 -15.38 -25.84 9.73
N TYR A 501 -15.99 -26.58 10.66
CA TYR A 501 -16.47 -26.00 11.92
C TYR A 501 -15.31 -25.57 12.82
N VAL A 502 -14.23 -26.36 12.94
CA VAL A 502 -13.03 -25.94 13.68
C VAL A 502 -12.40 -24.69 13.03
N HIS A 503 -12.42 -24.60 11.70
CA HIS A 503 -11.96 -23.42 10.98
C HIS A 503 -12.77 -22.17 11.33
N ALA A 504 -14.10 -22.26 11.28
CA ALA A 504 -15.00 -21.18 11.68
C ALA A 504 -14.78 -20.79 13.15
N LEU A 505 -14.75 -21.76 14.07
CA LEU A 505 -14.44 -21.55 15.49
C LEU A 505 -13.08 -20.87 15.69
N SER A 506 -12.08 -21.18 14.86
CA SER A 506 -10.77 -20.52 14.94
C SER A 506 -10.82 -19.04 14.52
N ALA A 507 -11.71 -18.66 13.62
CA ALA A 507 -11.97 -17.24 13.33
C ALA A 507 -12.67 -16.57 14.52
N LEU A 508 -13.59 -17.28 15.17
CA LEU A 508 -14.42 -16.81 16.27
C LEU A 508 -13.85 -17.05 17.68
N SER A 509 -12.58 -17.45 17.77
CA SER A 509 -11.96 -17.88 19.03
C SER A 509 -12.10 -16.84 20.16
N LYS A 510 -12.00 -15.54 19.85
CA LYS A 510 -12.17 -14.45 20.83
C LYS A 510 -13.58 -14.34 21.42
N SER A 511 -14.60 -14.83 20.72
CA SER A 511 -15.99 -14.87 21.19
C SER A 511 -16.27 -16.10 22.05
N ILE A 512 -15.35 -17.09 22.11
CA ILE A 512 -15.47 -18.23 23.03
C ILE A 512 -15.27 -17.73 24.46
N ARG A 513 -16.30 -17.93 25.27
CA ARG A 513 -16.37 -17.56 26.68
C ARG A 513 -15.27 -18.21 27.52
N GLU A 514 -14.52 -17.38 28.25
CA GLU A 514 -13.45 -17.85 29.14
C GLU A 514 -13.97 -18.66 30.33
N ASP A 515 -15.22 -18.47 30.75
CA ASP A 515 -15.86 -19.14 31.88
C ASP A 515 -16.48 -20.50 31.53
N ASP A 516 -16.50 -20.89 30.25
CA ASP A 516 -17.07 -22.18 29.85
C ASP A 516 -16.23 -23.36 30.36
N THR A 517 -16.84 -24.15 31.24
CA THR A 517 -16.27 -25.35 31.87
C THR A 517 -16.93 -26.64 31.38
N SER A 518 -17.82 -26.55 30.40
CA SER A 518 -18.68 -27.65 29.95
C SER A 518 -18.39 -28.07 28.50
N LEU A 519 -18.54 -27.16 27.54
CA LEU A 519 -18.44 -27.48 26.11
C LEU A 519 -16.98 -27.43 25.65
N VAL A 520 -16.24 -26.37 26.02
CA VAL A 520 -14.86 -26.16 25.57
C VAL A 520 -13.88 -27.25 26.04
N PRO A 521 -13.88 -27.71 27.31
CA PRO A 521 -13.04 -28.84 27.72
C PRO A 521 -13.31 -30.11 26.91
N ARG A 522 -14.59 -30.45 26.71
CA ARG A 522 -15.01 -31.63 25.96
C ARG A 522 -14.67 -31.52 24.47
N LEU A 523 -14.74 -30.32 23.91
CA LEU A 523 -14.25 -30.03 22.56
C LEU A 523 -12.76 -30.36 22.44
N PHE A 524 -11.92 -29.84 23.33
CA PHE A 524 -10.48 -30.14 23.31
C PHE A 524 -10.17 -31.60 23.63
N GLU A 525 -10.98 -32.27 24.45
CA GLU A 525 -10.88 -33.72 24.64
C GLU A 525 -10.99 -34.47 23.31
N TYR A 526 -12.05 -34.22 22.54
CA TYR A 526 -12.25 -34.84 21.22
C TYR A 526 -11.15 -34.46 20.23
N LEU A 527 -10.85 -33.16 20.12
CA LEU A 527 -9.85 -32.64 19.17
C LEU A 527 -8.41 -33.09 19.50
N SER A 528 -8.14 -33.54 20.72
CA SER A 528 -6.82 -34.05 21.13
C SER A 528 -6.60 -35.55 20.85
N ARG A 529 -7.61 -36.26 20.35
CA ARG A 529 -7.51 -37.69 20.04
C ARG A 529 -6.63 -37.92 18.81
N LYS A 530 -5.80 -38.97 18.83
CA LYS A 530 -5.03 -39.41 17.66
C LYS A 530 -5.90 -40.07 16.59
N GLU A 531 -7.01 -40.69 17.00
CA GLU A 531 -7.98 -41.33 16.10
C GLU A 531 -9.43 -41.03 16.56
N PRO A 532 -10.39 -40.85 15.63
CA PRO A 532 -10.18 -40.70 14.19
C PRO A 532 -9.49 -39.37 13.86
N SER A 533 -8.54 -39.36 12.94
CA SER A 533 -7.85 -38.12 12.52
C SER A 533 -7.73 -37.98 11.00
N HIS A 534 -7.55 -36.73 10.56
CA HIS A 534 -7.19 -36.40 9.19
C HIS A 534 -6.20 -35.23 9.22
N ARG A 535 -5.22 -35.23 8.33
CA ARG A 535 -4.12 -34.26 8.35
C ARG A 535 -4.60 -32.80 8.29
N ALA A 536 -5.55 -32.51 7.40
CA ALA A 536 -6.14 -31.17 7.28
C ALA A 536 -6.86 -30.74 8.58
N LEU A 537 -7.55 -31.68 9.23
CA LEU A 537 -8.22 -31.44 10.51
C LEU A 537 -7.19 -31.16 11.59
N THR A 538 -6.15 -31.98 11.73
CA THR A 538 -5.07 -31.78 12.71
C THR A 538 -4.42 -30.41 12.54
N ARG A 539 -4.13 -30.00 11.29
CA ARG A 539 -3.59 -28.67 10.98
C ARG A 539 -4.49 -27.56 11.51
N THR A 540 -5.78 -27.62 11.20
CA THR A 540 -6.76 -26.60 11.62
C THR A 540 -6.99 -26.62 13.13
N VAL A 541 -6.95 -27.78 13.78
CA VAL A 541 -6.98 -27.93 15.25
C VAL A 541 -5.76 -27.28 15.91
N THR A 542 -4.56 -27.48 15.35
CA THR A 542 -3.34 -26.81 15.85
C THR A 542 -3.45 -25.28 15.71
N ILE A 543 -3.97 -24.78 14.59
CA ILE A 543 -4.24 -23.34 14.40
C ILE A 543 -5.26 -22.84 15.43
N PHE A 544 -6.34 -23.60 15.64
CA PHE A 544 -7.39 -23.27 16.60
C PHE A 544 -6.82 -23.17 18.02
N LEU A 545 -6.02 -24.14 18.44
CA LEU A 545 -5.33 -24.12 19.74
C LEU A 545 -4.51 -22.83 19.93
N GLY A 546 -3.76 -22.42 18.91
CA GLY A 546 -2.93 -21.22 18.96
C GLY A 546 -3.73 -19.92 19.12
N VAL A 547 -5.01 -19.88 18.74
CA VAL A 547 -5.86 -18.68 18.88
C VAL A 547 -6.79 -18.73 20.10
N THR A 548 -6.94 -19.89 20.75
CA THR A 548 -7.74 -20.08 21.98
C THR A 548 -6.94 -19.93 23.28
N GLY A 549 -5.76 -19.28 23.23
CA GLY A 549 -4.89 -19.14 24.40
C GLY A 549 -5.53 -18.37 25.57
N HIS A 550 -6.53 -17.52 25.32
CA HIS A 550 -7.25 -16.79 26.37
C HIS A 550 -8.05 -17.74 27.29
N TRP A 551 -8.69 -18.76 26.73
CA TRP A 551 -9.41 -19.77 27.51
C TRP A 551 -8.45 -20.63 28.35
N PHE A 552 -7.34 -21.10 27.76
CA PHE A 552 -6.33 -21.89 28.49
C PHE A 552 -5.65 -21.11 29.62
N ALA A 553 -5.52 -19.79 29.50
CA ALA A 553 -5.00 -18.94 30.58
C ALA A 553 -5.92 -18.97 31.83
N ARG A 554 -7.23 -19.25 31.66
CA ARG A 554 -8.18 -19.43 32.77
C ARG A 554 -8.32 -20.88 33.23
N HIS A 555 -8.03 -21.83 32.34
CA HIS A 555 -8.12 -23.27 32.64
C HIS A 555 -6.78 -23.99 32.40
N PRO A 556 -5.71 -23.64 33.14
CA PRO A 556 -4.35 -24.13 32.89
C PRO A 556 -4.20 -25.65 33.08
N ILE A 557 -5.11 -26.31 33.80
CA ILE A 557 -5.11 -27.77 33.99
C ILE A 557 -5.16 -28.56 32.68
N TYR A 558 -5.72 -27.96 31.63
CA TYR A 558 -5.85 -28.60 30.32
C TYR A 558 -4.63 -28.42 29.41
N LEU A 559 -3.64 -27.61 29.82
CA LEU A 559 -2.41 -27.40 29.04
C LEU A 559 -1.59 -28.69 28.95
N SER A 560 -1.31 -29.34 30.07
CA SER A 560 -0.50 -30.57 30.11
C SER A 560 -1.22 -31.82 29.59
N THR A 561 -2.52 -31.73 29.31
CA THR A 561 -3.34 -32.85 28.81
C THR A 561 -3.68 -32.69 27.34
N TYR A 562 -4.55 -31.75 26.99
CA TYR A 562 -5.05 -31.60 25.63
C TYR A 562 -4.11 -30.78 24.75
N ALA A 563 -3.64 -29.63 25.24
CA ALA A 563 -2.76 -28.77 24.45
C ALA A 563 -1.43 -29.47 24.13
N PHE A 564 -0.84 -30.17 25.11
CA PHE A 564 0.37 -30.96 24.90
C PHE A 564 0.18 -32.01 23.79
N LYS A 565 -0.90 -32.82 23.84
CA LYS A 565 -1.19 -33.82 22.81
C LYS A 565 -1.34 -33.22 21.42
N ILE A 566 -2.07 -32.10 21.30
CA ILE A 566 -2.30 -31.43 20.01
C ILE A 566 -0.98 -30.88 19.45
N ILE A 567 -0.17 -30.21 20.28
CA ILE A 567 1.13 -29.66 19.85
C ILE A 567 2.10 -30.77 19.46
N SER A 568 2.22 -31.83 20.28
CA SER A 568 3.08 -32.98 19.96
C SER A 568 2.67 -33.63 18.65
N THR A 569 1.38 -33.87 18.44
CA THR A 569 0.86 -34.44 17.18
C THR A 569 1.14 -33.51 15.99
N GLY A 570 1.05 -32.19 16.19
CA GLY A 570 1.40 -31.20 15.17
C GLY A 570 2.87 -31.28 14.71
N PHE A 571 3.81 -31.52 15.63
CA PHE A 571 5.24 -31.68 15.31
C PHE A 571 5.61 -33.08 14.78
N GLU A 572 4.78 -34.11 15.03
CA GLU A 572 4.98 -35.47 14.47
C GLU A 572 4.70 -35.52 12.94
N LEU A 573 3.94 -34.57 12.39
CA LEU A 573 3.53 -34.57 10.98
C LEU A 573 4.60 -33.96 10.05
N SER A 574 5.02 -34.70 9.03
CA SER A 574 6.10 -34.32 8.11
C SER A 574 5.75 -33.14 7.19
N LEU A 575 6.70 -32.26 6.89
CA LEU A 575 6.57 -31.11 5.97
C LEU A 575 6.22 -31.48 4.50
N ASP A 576 6.58 -32.67 4.02
CA ASP A 576 6.63 -33.00 2.57
C ASP A 576 5.30 -33.49 1.94
N ASP A 577 4.15 -33.11 2.48
CA ASP A 577 2.87 -33.59 1.96
C ASP A 577 2.28 -32.62 0.95
N PRO A 578 2.05 -33.06 -0.30
CA PRO A 578 1.60 -32.19 -1.37
C PRO A 578 0.16 -31.70 -1.19
N GLY A 579 -0.66 -32.31 -0.33
CA GLY A 579 -2.06 -31.95 -0.17
C GLY A 579 -2.32 -30.91 0.92
N PHE A 580 -1.72 -31.10 2.09
CA PHE A 580 -1.98 -30.28 3.28
C PHE A 580 -0.68 -29.94 4.03
N PRO A 581 0.13 -29.00 3.51
CA PRO A 581 1.40 -28.66 4.14
C PRO A 581 1.19 -28.11 5.55
N PHE A 582 2.06 -28.53 6.47
CA PHE A 582 2.09 -28.01 7.85
C PHE A 582 2.92 -26.73 7.98
N THR A 583 3.28 -26.13 6.83
CA THR A 583 3.73 -24.75 6.72
C THR A 583 2.54 -23.81 6.54
N GLN A 584 2.71 -22.56 6.94
CA GLN A 584 1.74 -21.51 6.66
C GLN A 584 1.87 -21.10 5.18
N TYR A 585 0.76 -20.92 4.46
CA TYR A 585 0.86 -20.50 3.05
C TYR A 585 1.48 -19.10 2.96
N GLY A 586 2.55 -18.96 2.17
CA GLY A 586 3.31 -17.71 2.01
C GLY A 586 4.31 -17.40 3.13
N LEU A 587 4.38 -18.21 4.20
CA LEU A 587 5.35 -18.08 5.31
C LEU A 587 5.94 -19.47 5.58
N GLU A 588 7.26 -19.65 5.47
CA GLU A 588 7.95 -20.94 5.68
C GLU A 588 7.87 -21.48 7.14
N ASP A 589 6.96 -20.93 7.95
CA ASP A 589 6.78 -21.24 9.37
C ASP A 589 5.90 -22.48 9.57
N HIS A 590 6.33 -23.34 10.49
CA HIS A 590 5.60 -24.53 10.91
C HIS A 590 4.40 -24.16 11.79
N VAL A 591 3.21 -24.67 11.44
CA VAL A 591 1.93 -24.36 12.10
C VAL A 591 1.96 -24.65 13.60
N ALA A 592 2.59 -25.76 14.03
CA ALA A 592 2.71 -26.08 15.45
C ALA A 592 3.65 -25.14 16.21
N ALA A 593 4.70 -24.62 15.58
CA ALA A 593 5.62 -23.66 16.20
C ALA A 593 4.91 -22.30 16.40
N VAL A 594 4.13 -21.86 15.40
CA VAL A 594 3.29 -20.67 15.50
C VAL A 594 2.23 -20.82 16.61
N ALA A 595 1.56 -21.97 16.68
CA ALA A 595 0.55 -22.23 17.70
C ALA A 595 1.16 -22.27 19.11
N LEU A 596 2.30 -22.95 19.27
CA LEU A 596 3.05 -23.01 20.52
C LEU A 596 3.46 -21.60 20.99
N ARG A 597 4.02 -20.78 20.11
CA ARG A 597 4.40 -19.39 20.42
C ARG A 597 3.23 -18.55 20.91
N LYS A 598 2.09 -18.63 20.22
CA LYS A 598 0.89 -17.88 20.62
C LYS A 598 0.35 -18.34 21.98
N LEU A 599 0.42 -19.65 22.24
CA LEU A 599 -0.03 -20.24 23.49
C LEU A 599 0.89 -19.84 24.65
N THR A 600 2.22 -19.96 24.50
CA THR A 600 3.19 -19.56 25.53
C THR A 600 3.20 -18.06 25.78
N LEU A 601 2.99 -17.22 24.76
CA LEU A 601 2.86 -15.77 24.93
C LEU A 601 1.73 -15.40 25.91
N ARG A 602 0.63 -16.16 25.89
CA ARG A 602 -0.54 -15.91 26.74
C ARG A 602 -0.50 -16.68 28.06
N CYS A 603 0.04 -17.89 28.06
CA CYS A 603 -0.04 -18.84 29.16
C CYS A 603 1.33 -19.12 29.82
N GLY A 604 2.38 -18.36 29.51
CA GLY A 604 3.78 -18.68 29.87
C GLY A 604 4.00 -19.05 31.34
N SER A 605 3.29 -18.39 32.26
CA SER A 605 3.35 -18.67 33.71
C SER A 605 2.95 -20.09 34.11
N HIS A 606 2.25 -20.82 33.24
CA HIS A 606 1.78 -22.19 33.48
C HIS A 606 2.62 -23.25 32.76
N PHE A 607 3.60 -22.85 31.95
CA PHE A 607 4.40 -23.76 31.13
C PHE A 607 5.68 -24.22 31.81
N PHE A 608 6.13 -23.55 32.89
CA PHE A 608 7.35 -23.92 33.59
C PHE A 608 7.14 -25.18 34.45
N THR A 609 7.05 -26.32 33.77
CA THR A 609 6.88 -27.65 34.34
C THR A 609 7.91 -28.61 33.70
N PRO A 610 8.35 -29.67 34.39
CA PRO A 610 9.33 -30.60 33.84
C PRO A 610 8.94 -31.16 32.47
N GLN A 611 7.68 -31.57 32.32
CA GLN A 611 7.14 -32.12 31.06
C GLN A 611 7.27 -31.16 29.88
N TRP A 612 6.87 -29.89 30.05
CA TRP A 612 6.92 -28.90 28.97
C TRP A 612 8.36 -28.44 28.71
N MET A 613 9.15 -28.18 29.74
CA MET A 613 10.52 -27.69 29.56
C MET A 613 11.42 -28.75 28.91
N GLU A 614 11.33 -30.01 29.33
CA GLU A 614 12.08 -31.12 28.71
C GLU A 614 11.67 -31.29 27.24
N ALA A 615 10.36 -31.23 26.95
CA ALA A 615 9.86 -31.32 25.57
C ALA A 615 10.34 -30.16 24.69
N LEU A 616 10.30 -28.92 25.18
CA LEU A 616 10.72 -27.73 24.44
C LEU A 616 12.23 -27.74 24.14
N VAL A 617 13.06 -28.05 25.15
CA VAL A 617 14.51 -28.12 24.97
C VAL A 617 14.89 -29.31 24.07
N SER A 618 14.22 -30.45 24.22
CA SER A 618 14.42 -31.59 23.32
C SER A 618 14.02 -31.26 21.88
N LEU A 619 12.90 -30.57 21.68
CA LEU A 619 12.46 -30.11 20.36
C LEU A 619 13.50 -29.19 19.71
N TYR A 620 14.03 -28.23 20.46
CA TYR A 620 15.10 -27.34 19.96
C TYR A 620 16.36 -28.14 19.61
N ARG A 621 16.84 -29.00 20.52
CA ARG A 621 18.03 -29.85 20.32
C ARG A 621 17.94 -30.70 19.06
N LEU A 622 16.77 -31.32 18.82
CA LEU A 622 16.54 -32.19 17.66
C LEU A 622 16.61 -31.43 16.33
N ASN A 623 16.23 -30.15 16.31
CA ASN A 623 16.22 -29.33 15.10
C ASN A 623 17.53 -28.53 14.89
N CYS A 624 18.32 -28.26 15.95
CA CYS A 624 19.62 -27.60 15.81
C CYS A 624 20.78 -28.51 15.40
N ALA A 625 20.66 -29.83 15.60
CA ALA A 625 21.76 -30.78 15.39
C ALA A 625 21.94 -31.28 13.94
N ALA A 626 21.12 -30.82 12.98
CA ALA A 626 20.86 -31.59 11.74
C ALA A 626 21.28 -30.93 10.40
N VAL A 627 22.33 -30.10 10.34
CA VAL A 627 22.83 -29.60 9.04
C VAL A 627 24.32 -29.86 8.87
N GLY A 628 24.71 -31.14 8.97
CA GLY A 628 26.09 -31.59 8.83
C GLY A 628 26.17 -33.11 8.79
N GLY A 629 25.93 -33.71 7.62
CA GLY A 629 26.47 -35.03 7.28
C GLY A 629 25.78 -36.30 7.80
N SER A 630 24.58 -36.27 8.39
CA SER A 630 23.83 -37.51 8.64
C SER A 630 22.37 -37.38 8.23
N SER A 631 21.85 -38.44 7.60
CA SER A 631 20.52 -38.63 7.00
C SER A 631 19.33 -38.54 8.01
N ARG A 632 19.36 -37.62 8.97
CA ARG A 632 18.27 -37.41 9.92
C ARG A 632 17.47 -36.19 9.50
N LYS A 633 16.27 -36.42 8.95
CA LYS A 633 15.32 -35.40 8.47
C LYS A 633 15.12 -34.31 9.53
N CYS A 634 15.45 -33.07 9.22
CA CYS A 634 15.04 -31.91 10.02
C CYS A 634 13.52 -31.73 9.90
N PHE A 635 12.83 -31.42 11.01
CA PHE A 635 11.38 -31.26 11.03
C PHE A 635 10.93 -29.80 10.90
N LEU A 636 11.84 -28.85 11.15
CA LEU A 636 11.57 -27.41 11.19
C LEU A 636 12.58 -26.63 10.34
N THR A 637 12.10 -25.59 9.66
CA THR A 637 12.93 -24.57 8.99
C THR A 637 13.53 -23.61 10.02
N GLY A 638 14.55 -22.83 9.66
CA GLY A 638 15.25 -21.91 10.59
C GLY A 638 14.31 -20.93 11.31
N ASN A 639 13.39 -20.29 10.58
CA ASN A 639 12.38 -19.40 11.19
C ASN A 639 11.47 -20.14 12.20
N SER A 640 11.15 -21.41 11.94
CA SER A 640 10.33 -22.21 12.84
C SER A 640 11.07 -22.59 14.13
N ALA A 641 12.39 -22.77 14.08
CA ALA A 641 13.22 -22.99 15.25
C ALA A 641 13.28 -21.72 16.13
N GLU A 642 13.36 -20.53 15.52
CA GLU A 642 13.30 -19.26 16.23
C GLU A 642 11.99 -19.10 17.02
N LEU A 643 10.85 -19.49 16.45
CA LEU A 643 9.56 -19.48 17.15
C LEU A 643 9.55 -20.40 18.38
N VAL A 644 10.29 -21.51 18.36
CA VAL A 644 10.45 -22.41 19.52
C VAL A 644 11.29 -21.73 20.60
N VAL A 645 12.39 -21.07 20.23
CA VAL A 645 13.21 -20.29 21.17
C VAL A 645 12.39 -19.16 21.80
N GLU A 646 11.63 -18.41 20.99
CA GLU A 646 10.72 -17.37 21.48
C GLU A 646 9.69 -17.94 22.45
N SER A 647 9.15 -19.14 22.15
CA SER A 647 8.23 -19.84 23.04
C SER A 647 8.86 -20.14 24.39
N ILE A 648 10.11 -20.61 24.41
CA ILE A 648 10.86 -20.82 25.65
C ILE A 648 11.05 -19.49 26.38
N CYS A 649 11.46 -18.41 25.70
CA CYS A 649 11.61 -17.09 26.31
C CYS A 649 10.32 -16.59 26.97
N HIS A 650 9.15 -16.78 26.38
CA HIS A 650 7.88 -16.41 26.99
C HIS A 650 7.62 -17.15 28.31
N VAL A 651 8.05 -18.41 28.43
CA VAL A 651 7.98 -19.15 29.69
C VAL A 651 8.99 -18.60 30.69
N LEU A 652 10.24 -18.42 30.26
CA LEU A 652 11.33 -17.96 31.12
C LEU A 652 11.14 -16.52 31.62
N ALA A 653 10.41 -15.70 30.88
CA ALA A 653 10.03 -14.35 31.30
C ALA A 653 9.17 -14.31 32.57
N THR A 654 8.59 -15.44 32.98
CA THR A 654 7.68 -15.55 34.12
C THR A 654 8.31 -16.17 35.37
N VAL A 655 9.58 -16.59 35.33
CA VAL A 655 10.28 -17.26 36.43
C VAL A 655 11.48 -16.45 36.95
N THR A 656 12.08 -16.92 38.05
CA THR A 656 13.29 -16.29 38.61
C THR A 656 14.49 -16.53 37.70
N TYR A 657 15.50 -15.67 37.79
CA TYR A 657 16.73 -15.87 37.01
C TYR A 657 17.41 -17.21 37.32
N LYS A 658 17.35 -17.68 38.58
CA LYS A 658 17.94 -18.96 38.99
C LYS A 658 17.33 -20.14 38.22
N ASP A 659 16.01 -20.15 38.13
CA ASP A 659 15.28 -21.19 37.42
C ASP A 659 15.50 -21.08 35.90
N ALA A 660 15.45 -19.85 35.37
CA ALA A 660 15.72 -19.59 33.96
C ALA A 660 17.14 -19.96 33.53
N LEU A 661 18.14 -19.72 34.39
CA LEU A 661 19.54 -20.01 34.10
C LEU A 661 19.77 -21.47 33.76
N SER A 662 19.11 -22.41 34.45
CA SER A 662 19.26 -23.84 34.16
C SER A 662 18.91 -24.20 32.71
N VAL A 663 17.87 -23.58 32.17
CA VAL A 663 17.38 -23.79 30.80
C VAL A 663 18.22 -23.00 29.80
N VAL A 664 18.57 -21.75 30.13
CA VAL A 664 19.40 -20.89 29.27
C VAL A 664 20.82 -21.43 29.14
N ASP A 665 21.38 -22.03 30.20
CA ASP A 665 22.67 -22.72 30.15
C ASP A 665 22.64 -23.93 29.22
N GLU A 666 21.56 -24.71 29.23
CA GLU A 666 21.39 -25.88 28.36
C GLU A 666 21.23 -25.47 26.90
N LEU A 667 20.39 -24.47 26.62
CA LEU A 667 20.24 -23.88 25.28
C LEU A 667 21.55 -23.25 24.79
N GLY A 668 22.21 -22.48 25.66
CA GLY A 668 23.49 -21.86 25.41
C GLY A 668 24.57 -22.90 25.07
N ALA A 669 24.64 -24.00 25.81
CA ALA A 669 25.57 -25.08 25.50
C ALA A 669 25.35 -25.67 24.09
N ILE A 670 24.10 -25.84 23.66
CA ILE A 670 23.76 -26.30 22.31
C ILE A 670 24.21 -25.27 21.26
N MET A 671 23.80 -24.00 21.43
CA MET A 671 24.11 -22.92 20.49
C MET A 671 25.62 -22.70 20.35
N PHE A 672 26.34 -22.62 21.47
CA PHE A 672 27.79 -22.38 21.47
C PHE A 672 28.60 -23.56 20.99
N ALA A 673 28.17 -24.81 21.24
CA ALA A 673 28.82 -25.99 20.63
C ALA A 673 28.69 -25.96 19.11
N ASN A 674 27.52 -25.59 18.58
CA ASN A 674 27.28 -25.44 17.15
C ASN A 674 28.10 -24.30 16.54
N LEU A 675 28.10 -23.12 17.17
CA LEU A 675 28.94 -21.99 16.77
C LEU A 675 30.41 -22.42 16.72
N ALA A 676 30.93 -22.99 17.82
CA ALA A 676 32.32 -23.42 17.96
C ALA A 676 32.77 -24.40 16.86
N SER A 677 31.89 -25.34 16.49
CA SER A 677 32.20 -26.37 15.50
C SER A 677 32.29 -25.84 14.06
N ARG A 678 31.61 -24.73 13.74
CA ARG A 678 31.44 -24.24 12.36
C ARG A 678 32.18 -22.95 12.06
N TYR A 679 32.41 -22.08 13.03
CA TYR A 679 33.05 -20.78 12.76
C TYR A 679 34.46 -20.93 12.14
N SER A 680 35.19 -21.99 12.52
CA SER A 680 36.54 -22.28 12.00
C SER A 680 36.57 -22.76 10.53
N GLN A 681 35.41 -23.03 9.93
CA GLN A 681 35.25 -23.54 8.57
C GLN A 681 34.55 -22.55 7.63
N VAL A 682 34.25 -21.33 8.10
CA VAL A 682 33.47 -20.34 7.34
C VAL A 682 34.32 -19.75 6.21
N ASN A 683 33.94 -20.09 4.98
CA ASN A 683 34.33 -19.34 3.79
C ASN A 683 33.15 -18.43 3.40
N ALA A 684 33.44 -17.21 2.92
CA ALA A 684 32.40 -16.26 2.50
C ALA A 684 31.50 -16.79 1.37
N ASP A 685 31.97 -17.79 0.61
CA ASP A 685 31.24 -18.43 -0.47
C ASP A 685 30.28 -19.56 0.00
N ASP A 686 30.39 -20.02 1.25
CA ASP A 686 29.50 -21.04 1.82
C ASP A 686 28.26 -20.41 2.46
N ARG A 687 27.27 -20.11 1.61
CA ARG A 687 26.01 -19.48 1.98
C ARG A 687 25.27 -20.22 3.10
N GLY A 688 25.30 -21.56 3.11
CA GLY A 688 24.60 -22.36 4.12
C GLY A 688 25.21 -22.22 5.52
N SER A 689 26.53 -22.09 5.61
CA SER A 689 27.20 -21.83 6.89
C SER A 689 26.97 -20.40 7.39
N VAL A 690 26.93 -19.41 6.49
CA VAL A 690 26.61 -18.01 6.84
C VAL A 690 25.18 -17.90 7.39
N GLU A 691 24.19 -18.45 6.67
CA GLU A 691 22.78 -18.46 7.09
C GLU A 691 22.60 -19.11 8.47
N PHE A 692 23.26 -20.25 8.70
CA PHE A 692 23.20 -20.96 9.99
C PHE A 692 23.79 -20.15 11.15
N LEU A 693 24.93 -19.48 10.94
CA LEU A 693 25.53 -18.65 11.99
C LEU A 693 24.65 -17.44 12.31
N CYS A 694 24.08 -16.80 11.29
CA CYS A 694 23.10 -15.74 11.46
C CYS A 694 21.87 -16.22 12.26
N GLU A 695 21.37 -17.42 11.98
CA GLU A 695 20.26 -18.03 12.73
C GLU A 695 20.62 -18.25 14.22
N MET A 696 21.82 -18.77 14.52
CA MET A 696 22.27 -18.95 15.90
C MET A 696 22.38 -17.61 16.65
N PHE A 697 22.84 -16.54 15.98
CA PHE A 697 22.86 -15.21 16.58
C PHE A 697 21.46 -14.65 16.81
N ASN A 698 20.51 -14.87 15.88
CA ASN A 698 19.10 -14.51 16.09
C ASN A 698 18.51 -15.23 17.31
N HIS A 699 18.80 -16.52 17.50
CA HIS A 699 18.36 -17.25 18.70
C HIS A 699 18.93 -16.66 20.00
N LEU A 700 20.21 -16.28 20.02
CA LEU A 700 20.83 -15.61 21.16
C LEU A 700 20.23 -14.21 21.42
N ILE A 701 19.92 -13.46 20.34
CA ILE A 701 19.23 -12.16 20.43
C ILE A 701 17.87 -12.33 21.11
N MET A 702 17.14 -13.40 20.81
CA MET A 702 15.84 -13.67 21.42
C MET A 702 15.96 -13.94 22.92
N LEU A 703 17.00 -14.66 23.37
CA LEU A 703 17.26 -14.85 24.79
C LEU A 703 17.62 -13.54 25.50
N ALA A 704 18.32 -12.63 24.82
CA ALA A 704 18.72 -11.34 25.38
C ALA A 704 17.57 -10.32 25.46
N THR A 705 16.65 -10.33 24.48
CA THR A 705 15.63 -9.27 24.32
C THR A 705 14.25 -9.66 24.86
N LYS A 706 13.93 -10.97 24.93
CA LYS A 706 12.59 -11.44 25.34
C LYS A 706 12.51 -11.85 26.80
N ILE A 707 13.64 -12.18 27.44
CA ILE A 707 13.69 -12.35 28.88
C ILE A 707 13.81 -10.94 29.48
N PRO A 708 12.82 -10.46 30.25
CA PRO A 708 12.81 -9.09 30.73
C PRO A 708 13.85 -8.90 31.83
N MET A 709 14.39 -7.68 31.90
CA MET A 709 15.22 -7.26 33.02
C MET A 709 14.41 -7.23 34.32
N GLN A 710 14.76 -8.11 35.26
CA GLN A 710 14.22 -8.16 36.62
C GLN A 710 15.19 -7.49 37.60
N MET A 711 14.64 -6.69 38.52
CA MET A 711 15.39 -6.06 39.62
C MET A 711 15.44 -6.99 40.83
N ASN A 712 16.49 -6.86 41.67
CA ASN A 712 16.66 -7.61 42.92
C ASN A 712 16.79 -9.15 42.76
N GLN A 713 17.53 -9.60 41.76
CA GLN A 713 17.87 -11.01 41.57
C GLN A 713 19.23 -11.34 42.22
N GLU A 714 19.38 -12.55 42.75
CA GLU A 714 20.64 -13.01 43.38
C GLU A 714 21.78 -13.24 42.38
N ILE A 715 21.42 -13.47 41.11
CA ILE A 715 22.34 -13.74 40.02
C ILE A 715 22.13 -12.73 38.90
N SER A 716 23.16 -12.56 38.07
CA SER A 716 23.06 -11.77 36.84
C SER A 716 22.05 -12.39 35.86
N HIS A 717 21.61 -11.58 34.89
CA HIS A 717 20.69 -12.06 33.85
C HIS A 717 21.22 -13.35 33.18
N PRO A 718 20.38 -14.39 32.97
CA PRO A 718 20.83 -15.70 32.49
C PRO A 718 21.71 -15.67 31.24
N ILE A 719 21.35 -14.84 30.25
CA ILE A 719 22.16 -14.70 29.03
C ILE A 719 23.55 -14.12 29.29
N LEU A 720 23.72 -13.22 30.27
CA LEU A 720 25.02 -12.65 30.61
C LEU A 720 25.94 -13.72 31.19
N CYS A 721 25.41 -14.59 32.05
CA CYS A 721 26.16 -15.72 32.60
C CYS A 721 26.67 -16.63 31.47
N VAL A 722 25.83 -16.94 30.49
CA VAL A 722 26.22 -17.77 29.32
C VAL A 722 27.24 -17.06 28.44
N LEU A 723 27.02 -15.77 28.11
CA LEU A 723 27.94 -14.99 27.26
C LEU A 723 29.32 -14.82 27.90
N GLN A 724 29.37 -14.57 29.21
CA GLN A 724 30.63 -14.48 29.96
C GLN A 724 31.35 -15.83 30.01
N LYS A 725 30.63 -16.92 30.25
CA LYS A 725 31.18 -18.28 30.28
C LYS A 725 31.73 -18.70 28.92
N GLN A 726 31.09 -18.29 27.83
CA GLN A 726 31.44 -18.67 26.45
C GLN A 726 32.18 -17.55 25.68
N TRP A 727 32.71 -16.54 26.40
CA TRP A 727 33.33 -15.37 25.78
C TRP A 727 34.46 -15.73 24.81
N GLY A 728 35.26 -16.75 25.12
CA GLY A 728 36.35 -17.19 24.24
C GLY A 728 35.90 -17.57 22.82
N VAL A 729 34.68 -18.10 22.66
CA VAL A 729 34.11 -18.40 21.32
C VAL A 729 33.76 -17.11 20.59
N LEU A 730 33.09 -16.17 21.28
CA LEU A 730 32.68 -14.88 20.70
C LEU A 730 33.88 -14.00 20.35
N GLU A 731 34.89 -13.96 21.22
CA GLU A 731 36.13 -13.24 20.98
C GLU A 731 36.87 -13.79 19.76
N THR A 732 36.84 -15.11 19.57
CA THR A 732 37.40 -15.73 18.37
C THR A 732 36.61 -15.31 17.13
N ILE A 733 35.29 -15.31 17.17
CA ILE A 733 34.45 -14.85 16.04
C ILE A 733 34.73 -13.37 15.73
N LEU A 734 34.87 -12.53 16.75
CA LEU A 734 35.19 -11.11 16.61
C LEU A 734 36.57 -10.88 15.97
N ARG A 735 37.60 -11.65 16.37
CA ARG A 735 38.98 -11.46 15.89
C ARG A 735 39.27 -12.02 14.50
N TYR A 736 38.58 -13.08 14.09
CA TYR A 736 38.85 -13.74 12.81
C TYR A 736 38.11 -13.12 11.63
N GLY A 737 37.28 -12.08 11.85
CA GLY A 737 36.64 -11.30 10.80
C GLY A 737 35.81 -12.18 9.86
N CYS A 738 34.61 -12.55 10.29
CA CYS A 738 33.67 -13.27 9.43
C CYS A 738 33.13 -12.37 8.29
N CYS A 739 32.41 -12.98 7.35
CA CYS A 739 31.58 -12.28 6.36
C CYS A 739 30.76 -11.13 6.99
N GLU A 740 30.58 -10.02 6.26
CA GLU A 740 29.86 -8.80 6.71
C GLU A 740 28.49 -9.14 7.32
N GLU A 741 27.75 -10.07 6.72
CA GLU A 741 26.43 -10.49 7.22
C GLU A 741 26.47 -11.09 8.64
N VAL A 742 27.49 -11.90 8.93
CA VAL A 742 27.66 -12.54 10.24
C VAL A 742 28.09 -11.51 11.29
N VAL A 743 28.98 -10.59 10.90
CA VAL A 743 29.43 -9.49 11.76
C VAL A 743 28.27 -8.56 12.11
N GLU A 744 27.42 -8.23 11.15
CA GLU A 744 26.22 -7.41 11.36
C GLU A 744 25.29 -8.07 12.39
N ARG A 745 25.06 -9.38 12.28
CA ARG A 745 24.22 -10.14 13.22
C ARG A 745 24.84 -10.32 14.60
N PHE A 746 26.16 -10.53 14.66
CA PHE A 746 26.88 -10.55 15.93
C PHE A 746 26.83 -9.19 16.64
N CYS A 747 27.01 -8.09 15.90
CA CYS A 747 26.85 -6.74 16.43
C CYS A 747 25.42 -6.51 16.92
N ALA A 748 24.40 -6.97 16.18
CA ALA A 748 23.01 -6.90 16.59
C ALA A 748 22.73 -7.66 17.91
N LEU A 749 23.39 -8.80 18.14
CA LEU A 749 23.36 -9.49 19.44
C LEU A 749 23.87 -8.59 20.57
N LEU A 750 25.05 -8.00 20.39
CA LEU A 750 25.64 -7.14 21.42
C LEU A 750 24.78 -5.89 21.67
N VAL A 751 24.27 -5.25 20.61
CA VAL A 751 23.30 -4.14 20.72
C VAL A 751 22.07 -4.58 21.53
N GLY A 752 21.45 -5.70 21.17
CA GLY A 752 20.27 -6.23 21.87
C GLY A 752 20.52 -6.52 23.34
N VAL A 753 21.70 -7.07 23.69
CA VAL A 753 22.14 -7.30 25.07
C VAL A 753 22.26 -5.98 25.83
N PHE A 754 23.00 -5.00 25.29
CA PHE A 754 23.24 -3.74 25.97
C PHE A 754 21.95 -2.91 26.11
N GLU A 755 21.17 -2.74 25.04
CA GLU A 755 19.93 -1.95 25.11
C GLU A 755 18.87 -2.58 26.03
N SER A 756 18.78 -3.91 26.08
CA SER A 756 17.79 -4.62 26.91
C SER A 756 18.18 -4.69 28.38
N LEU A 757 19.46 -4.94 28.69
CA LEU A 757 19.93 -5.20 30.05
C LEU A 757 20.56 -3.99 30.75
N ARG A 758 20.90 -2.95 29.98
CA ARG A 758 21.43 -1.66 30.46
C ARG A 758 22.58 -1.86 31.45
N SER A 759 22.46 -1.30 32.65
CA SER A 759 23.51 -1.32 33.68
C SER A 759 23.91 -2.73 34.14
N GLN A 760 23.07 -3.76 33.97
CA GLN A 760 23.44 -5.14 34.32
C GLN A 760 24.53 -5.71 33.38
N ALA A 761 24.71 -5.13 32.19
CA ALA A 761 25.68 -5.58 31.19
C ALA A 761 27.02 -4.82 31.25
N LEU A 762 27.25 -3.95 32.24
CA LEU A 762 28.46 -3.11 32.36
C LEU A 762 29.76 -3.92 32.39
N ASP A 763 29.82 -4.98 33.21
CA ASP A 763 31.02 -5.82 33.33
C ASP A 763 31.39 -6.47 31.98
N LEU A 764 30.37 -6.89 31.23
CA LEU A 764 30.56 -7.41 29.89
C LEU A 764 31.03 -6.30 28.94
N ALA A 765 30.41 -5.11 28.98
CA ALA A 765 30.83 -3.97 28.16
C ALA A 765 32.32 -3.63 28.37
N SER A 766 32.77 -3.53 29.62
CA SER A 766 34.18 -3.25 29.94
C SER A 766 35.16 -4.28 29.37
N THR A 767 34.73 -5.55 29.29
CA THR A 767 35.53 -6.65 28.71
C THR A 767 35.58 -6.59 27.18
N ILE A 768 34.49 -6.15 26.54
CA ILE A 768 34.32 -6.16 25.07
C ILE A 768 34.93 -4.92 24.38
N VAL A 769 34.95 -3.75 25.04
CA VAL A 769 35.39 -2.50 24.40
C VAL A 769 36.78 -2.59 23.76
N PRO A 770 37.83 -3.14 24.41
CA PRO A 770 39.15 -3.21 23.79
C PRO A 770 39.21 -4.03 22.48
N PRO A 771 38.75 -5.30 22.41
CA PRO A 771 38.75 -6.05 21.15
C PRO A 771 37.78 -5.47 20.11
N LEU A 772 36.67 -4.86 20.53
CA LEU A 772 35.73 -4.18 19.63
C LEU A 772 36.39 -2.99 18.92
N LEU A 773 37.16 -2.18 19.65
CA LEU A 773 37.89 -1.05 19.09
C LEU A 773 39.00 -1.48 18.13
N GLU A 774 39.71 -2.56 18.46
CA GLU A 774 40.73 -3.13 17.57
C GLU A 774 40.12 -3.52 16.22
N GLN A 775 38.98 -4.21 16.22
CA GLN A 775 38.29 -4.62 15.00
C GLN A 775 37.66 -3.46 14.24
N PHE A 776 37.11 -2.48 14.95
CA PHE A 776 36.62 -1.24 14.32
C PHE A 776 37.76 -0.49 13.60
N LEU A 777 38.94 -0.38 14.21
CA LEU A 777 40.08 0.30 13.57
C LEU A 777 40.61 -0.45 12.34
N GLN A 778 40.46 -1.77 12.29
CA GLN A 778 40.86 -2.59 11.14
C GLN A 778 39.87 -2.52 9.98
N SER A 779 38.57 -2.55 10.27
CA SER A 779 37.49 -2.68 9.26
C SER A 779 36.79 -1.35 8.93
N LEU A 780 36.69 -0.45 9.90
CA LEU A 780 35.89 0.79 9.86
C LEU A 780 34.40 0.55 9.53
N ASP A 781 33.86 -0.60 9.93
CA ASP A 781 32.44 -0.95 9.76
C ASP A 781 31.56 -0.20 10.78
N GLY A 782 30.46 0.40 10.30
CA GLY A 782 29.48 1.12 11.11
C GLY A 782 28.72 0.24 12.12
N SER A 783 28.67 -1.08 11.90
CA SER A 783 28.01 -2.04 12.81
C SER A 783 28.63 -2.02 14.21
N TYR A 784 29.96 -1.89 14.29
CA TYR A 784 30.68 -1.77 15.56
C TYR A 784 30.36 -0.47 16.29
N LEU A 785 30.17 0.65 15.57
CA LEU A 785 29.73 1.91 16.17
C LEU A 785 28.32 1.79 16.78
N GLY A 786 27.45 0.95 16.20
CA GLY A 786 26.15 0.62 16.79
C GLY A 786 26.27 -0.06 18.16
N VAL A 787 27.23 -0.97 18.32
CA VAL A 787 27.54 -1.59 19.61
C VAL A 787 28.08 -0.57 20.61
N ILE A 788 29.05 0.26 20.20
CA ILE A 788 29.65 1.29 21.06
C ILE A 788 28.59 2.29 21.51
N LYS A 789 27.70 2.72 20.61
CA LYS A 789 26.54 3.56 20.93
C LYS A 789 25.68 2.94 22.03
N SER A 790 25.42 1.64 21.94
CA SER A 790 24.61 0.92 22.94
C SER A 790 25.32 0.83 24.28
N ILE A 791 26.65 0.63 24.29
CA ILE A 791 27.49 0.64 25.50
C ILE A 791 27.44 2.01 26.18
N ILE A 792 27.52 3.11 25.42
CA ILE A 792 27.39 4.47 25.94
C ILE A 792 26.03 4.66 26.61
N GLY A 793 24.94 4.13 26.05
CA GLY A 793 23.61 4.20 26.68
C GLY A 793 23.49 3.44 28.01
N CYS A 794 24.41 2.50 28.29
CA CYS A 794 24.40 1.66 29.49
C CYS A 794 25.38 2.12 30.57
N ALA A 795 26.33 2.99 30.21
CA ALA A 795 27.43 3.42 31.05
C ALA A 795 26.96 4.25 32.26
N GLY A 796 27.70 4.15 33.37
CA GLY A 796 27.48 4.97 34.56
C GLY A 796 28.13 6.35 34.44
N ASP A 797 27.73 7.28 35.32
CA ASP A 797 28.26 8.64 35.38
C ASP A 797 29.51 8.78 36.27
N ASP A 798 30.22 7.68 36.57
CA ASP A 798 31.44 7.73 37.35
C ASP A 798 32.62 8.29 36.54
N GLU A 799 33.58 8.90 37.25
CA GLU A 799 34.71 9.61 36.62
C GLU A 799 35.61 8.67 35.80
N ALA A 800 35.79 7.42 36.23
CA ALA A 800 36.61 6.44 35.51
C ALA A 800 35.97 6.02 34.18
N THR A 801 34.65 5.79 34.19
CA THR A 801 33.85 5.54 32.99
C THR A 801 33.87 6.74 32.05
N ALA A 802 33.72 7.96 32.56
CA ALA A 802 33.78 9.18 31.75
C ALA A 802 35.13 9.35 31.02
N VAL A 803 36.25 9.08 31.69
CA VAL A 803 37.59 9.13 31.07
C VAL A 803 37.73 8.07 29.98
N SER A 804 37.28 6.84 30.25
CA SER A 804 37.31 5.75 29.29
C SER A 804 36.48 6.08 28.04
N LEU A 805 35.21 6.48 28.23
CA LEU A 805 34.31 6.85 27.14
C LEU A 805 34.83 8.05 26.33
N THR A 806 35.46 9.03 26.97
CA THR A 806 36.08 10.16 26.26
C THR A 806 37.15 9.67 25.30
N ARG A 807 38.02 8.75 25.74
CA ARG A 807 39.04 8.14 24.88
C ARG A 807 38.42 7.34 23.73
N VAL A 808 37.37 6.56 24.02
CA VAL A 808 36.62 5.81 22.99
C VAL A 808 36.05 6.74 21.94
N MET A 809 35.34 7.80 22.37
CA MET A 809 34.71 8.78 21.49
C MET A 809 35.70 9.48 20.57
N VAL A 810 36.89 9.84 21.07
CA VAL A 810 37.97 10.43 20.26
C VAL A 810 38.43 9.45 19.19
N ILE A 811 38.81 8.23 19.57
CA ILE A 811 39.33 7.21 18.65
C ILE A 811 38.34 6.93 17.51
N VAL A 812 37.08 6.66 17.84
CA VAL A 812 36.07 6.25 16.84
C VAL A 812 35.63 7.40 15.95
N SER A 813 35.49 8.61 16.49
CA SER A 813 35.06 9.77 15.71
C SER A 813 36.16 10.21 14.74
N GLU A 814 37.40 10.35 15.22
CA GLU A 814 38.53 10.79 14.37
C GLU A 814 38.81 9.78 13.26
N SER A 815 38.81 8.48 13.56
CA SER A 815 39.03 7.44 12.54
C SER A 815 37.92 7.44 11.49
N SER A 816 36.66 7.58 11.90
CA SER A 816 35.51 7.64 10.99
C SER A 816 35.57 8.90 10.11
N ILE A 817 35.79 10.07 10.71
CA ILE A 817 35.88 11.35 10.00
C ILE A 817 37.04 11.33 9.01
N SER A 818 38.20 10.80 9.42
CA SER A 818 39.38 10.68 8.56
C SER A 818 39.07 9.81 7.34
N LYS A 819 38.46 8.63 7.53
CA LYS A 819 38.08 7.74 6.43
C LYS A 819 37.10 8.40 5.46
N ILE A 820 36.02 9.00 5.97
CA ILE A 820 35.01 9.71 5.16
C ILE A 820 35.63 10.90 4.41
N THR A 821 36.65 11.54 5.00
CA THR A 821 37.29 12.72 4.41
C THR A 821 38.27 12.34 3.30
N VAL A 822 39.04 11.25 3.48
CA VAL A 822 40.01 10.74 2.49
C VAL A 822 39.31 10.29 1.22
N ASP A 823 38.20 9.57 1.36
CA ASP A 823 37.46 9.01 0.23
C ASP A 823 36.61 10.07 -0.49
N GLY A 824 36.46 11.27 0.10
CA GLY A 824 35.89 12.46 -0.55
C GLY A 824 34.37 12.45 -0.71
N SER A 825 33.70 11.32 -0.48
CA SER A 825 32.24 11.18 -0.58
C SER A 825 31.63 10.43 0.61
N VAL A 826 30.54 10.96 1.15
CA VAL A 826 29.70 10.30 2.17
C VAL A 826 28.90 9.12 1.60
N ASP A 827 28.74 9.07 0.27
CA ASP A 827 27.98 8.01 -0.41
C ASP A 827 28.77 6.70 -0.51
N GLU A 828 30.10 6.73 -0.33
CA GLU A 828 30.94 5.52 -0.34
C GLU A 828 30.83 4.72 0.96
N HIS A 829 30.53 5.39 2.09
CA HIS A 829 30.42 4.76 3.41
C HIS A 829 29.13 5.16 4.15
N PRO A 830 27.94 4.89 3.58
CA PRO A 830 26.68 5.39 4.12
C PRO A 830 26.39 4.84 5.54
N ARG A 831 26.65 3.54 5.76
CA ARG A 831 26.46 2.87 7.06
C ARG A 831 27.32 3.52 8.17
N LEU A 832 28.58 3.83 7.86
CA LEU A 832 29.51 4.47 8.81
C LEU A 832 29.06 5.90 9.17
N VAL A 833 28.63 6.69 8.18
CA VAL A 833 28.13 8.06 8.40
C VAL A 833 26.88 8.05 9.29
N ILE A 834 25.92 7.18 8.99
CA ILE A 834 24.67 7.04 9.76
C ILE A 834 24.98 6.63 11.21
N ALA A 835 25.85 5.65 11.39
CA ALA A 835 26.23 5.16 12.72
C ALA A 835 26.98 6.22 13.53
N LEU A 836 27.88 7.00 12.90
CA LEU A 836 28.60 8.10 13.55
C LEU A 836 27.66 9.21 14.04
N PHE A 837 26.69 9.64 13.21
CA PHE A 837 25.68 10.62 13.64
C PHE A 837 24.86 10.11 14.82
N SER A 838 24.41 8.85 14.75
CA SER A 838 23.63 8.24 15.83
C SER A 838 24.44 8.11 17.13
N LEU A 839 25.72 7.73 17.04
CA LEU A 839 26.65 7.61 18.16
C LEU A 839 26.83 8.94 18.89
N VAL A 840 27.10 10.01 18.15
CA VAL A 840 27.37 11.35 18.69
C VAL A 840 26.12 11.92 19.36
N ALA A 841 24.95 11.78 18.74
CA ALA A 841 23.68 12.19 19.35
C ALA A 841 23.38 11.43 20.65
N THR A 842 23.64 10.12 20.67
CA THR A 842 23.45 9.27 21.87
C THR A 842 24.39 9.69 22.99
N CYS A 843 25.66 9.92 22.68
CA CYS A 843 26.64 10.42 23.65
C CYS A 843 26.22 11.78 24.22
N GLY A 844 25.73 12.71 23.39
CA GLY A 844 25.20 14.00 23.85
C GLY A 844 23.97 13.88 24.75
N THR A 845 23.16 12.84 24.56
CA THR A 845 21.95 12.59 25.34
C THR A 845 22.25 11.97 26.71
N HIS A 846 23.13 10.96 26.73
CA HIS A 846 23.43 10.18 27.94
C HIS A 846 24.61 10.75 28.74
N HIS A 847 25.71 11.13 28.08
CA HIS A 847 26.93 11.62 28.71
C HIS A 847 27.43 12.93 28.06
N PRO A 848 26.70 14.05 28.23
CA PRO A 848 27.01 15.32 27.58
C PRO A 848 28.40 15.87 27.94
N SER A 849 28.88 15.64 29.16
CA SER A 849 30.23 16.03 29.59
C SER A 849 31.33 15.31 28.79
N VAL A 850 31.14 14.02 28.50
CA VAL A 850 32.06 13.20 27.68
C VAL A 850 32.12 13.75 26.25
N LEU A 851 30.97 14.08 25.66
CA LEU A 851 30.94 14.66 24.31
C LEU A 851 31.69 16.00 24.25
N VAL A 852 31.49 16.87 25.23
CA VAL A 852 32.21 18.16 25.32
C VAL A 852 33.71 17.95 25.48
N GLN A 853 34.12 17.10 26.42
CA GLN A 853 35.55 16.82 26.69
C GLN A 853 36.25 16.17 25.50
N SER A 854 35.55 15.33 24.74
CA SER A 854 36.09 14.70 23.53
C SER A 854 36.29 15.69 22.38
N ASN A 855 35.60 16.83 22.38
CA ASN A 855 35.63 17.85 21.34
C ASN A 855 35.30 17.36 19.90
N GLN A 856 34.51 16.29 19.78
CA GLN A 856 34.22 15.66 18.48
C GLN A 856 33.02 16.25 17.73
N LEU A 857 32.16 17.02 18.41
CA LEU A 857 30.93 17.55 17.83
C LEU A 857 31.18 18.43 16.60
N GLU A 858 32.21 19.27 16.63
CA GLU A 858 32.54 20.16 15.51
C GLU A 858 32.88 19.41 14.22
N GLY A 859 33.74 18.38 14.32
CA GLY A 859 34.15 17.56 13.18
C GLY A 859 32.96 16.83 12.55
N VAL A 860 32.03 16.36 13.37
CA VAL A 860 30.80 15.67 12.93
C VAL A 860 29.82 16.66 12.27
N VAL A 861 29.67 17.86 12.85
CA VAL A 861 28.84 18.93 12.28
C VAL A 861 29.36 19.37 10.91
N ALA A 862 30.68 19.40 10.71
CA ALA A 862 31.27 19.71 9.40
C ALA A 862 30.87 18.69 8.30
N LEU A 863 30.59 17.43 8.66
CA LEU A 863 30.14 16.39 7.72
C LEU A 863 28.70 16.61 7.22
N LEU A 864 27.86 17.36 7.96
CA LEU A 864 26.46 17.59 7.58
C LEU A 864 26.32 18.20 6.18
N PHE A 865 27.21 19.11 5.81
CA PHE A 865 27.16 19.77 4.50
C PHE A 865 27.50 18.83 3.34
N ARG A 866 28.30 17.79 3.58
CA ARG A 866 28.53 16.71 2.61
C ARG A 866 27.33 15.77 2.60
N ALA A 867 26.77 15.44 3.76
CA ALA A 867 25.61 14.56 3.92
C ALA A 867 24.32 15.12 3.28
N PHE A 868 24.10 16.45 3.31
CA PHE A 868 22.98 17.08 2.60
C PHE A 868 23.04 16.93 1.08
N LYS A 869 24.24 16.73 0.52
CA LYS A 869 24.47 16.54 -0.93
C LYS A 869 24.52 15.08 -1.35
N SER A 870 24.52 14.14 -0.39
CA SER A 870 24.51 12.69 -0.60
C SER A 870 23.38 12.28 -1.56
N GLN A 871 23.61 11.30 -2.43
CA GLN A 871 22.53 10.70 -3.23
C GLN A 871 21.75 9.64 -2.46
N ASN A 872 22.33 9.10 -1.38
CA ASN A 872 21.69 8.09 -0.55
C ASN A 872 20.58 8.68 0.35
N PRO A 873 19.32 8.20 0.25
CA PRO A 873 18.21 8.72 1.05
C PRO A 873 18.37 8.46 2.56
N GLU A 874 19.01 7.36 2.97
CA GLU A 874 19.18 7.00 4.37
C GLU A 874 20.16 7.95 5.08
N VAL A 875 21.25 8.34 4.41
CA VAL A 875 22.21 9.33 4.92
C VAL A 875 21.51 10.68 5.12
N ARG A 876 20.64 11.10 4.19
CA ARG A 876 19.86 12.34 4.34
C ARG A 876 18.89 12.26 5.51
N VAL A 877 18.21 11.13 5.70
CA VAL A 877 17.31 10.93 6.85
C VAL A 877 18.09 11.04 8.16
N ALA A 878 19.22 10.32 8.28
CA ALA A 878 20.06 10.36 9.47
C ALA A 878 20.63 11.76 9.75
N THR A 879 20.96 12.53 8.72
CA THR A 879 21.39 13.94 8.84
C THR A 879 20.30 14.81 9.47
N LEU A 880 19.05 14.65 9.01
CA LEU A 880 17.90 15.39 9.55
C LEU A 880 17.60 14.96 10.98
N ASP A 881 17.64 13.66 11.28
CA ASP A 881 17.40 13.14 12.63
C ASP A 881 18.47 13.63 13.61
N PHE A 882 19.74 13.65 13.20
CA PHE A 882 20.83 14.23 14.00
C PHE A 882 20.60 15.72 14.33
N LEU A 883 20.14 16.51 13.37
CA LEU A 883 19.83 17.93 13.59
C LEU A 883 18.63 18.14 14.53
N LEU A 884 17.62 17.26 14.46
CA LEU A 884 16.52 17.28 15.42
C LEU A 884 17.01 16.98 16.83
N GLU A 885 17.87 15.97 16.99
CA GLU A 885 18.46 15.63 18.29
C GLU A 885 19.30 16.77 18.87
N LEU A 886 20.16 17.43 18.07
CA LEU A 886 20.89 18.62 18.53
C LEU A 886 19.96 19.75 18.97
N GLY A 887 18.85 19.95 18.25
CA GLY A 887 17.80 20.88 18.63
C GLY A 887 17.13 20.50 19.95
N LEU A 888 16.78 19.22 20.14
CA LEU A 888 16.18 18.72 21.37
C LEU A 888 17.10 18.89 22.58
N LEU A 889 18.39 18.55 22.45
CA LEU A 889 19.39 18.75 23.49
C LEU A 889 19.48 20.22 23.92
N SER A 890 19.45 21.14 22.95
CA SER A 890 19.43 22.59 23.23
C SER A 890 18.11 23.03 23.88
N GLY A 891 16.99 22.46 23.41
CA GLY A 891 15.65 22.75 23.89
C GLY A 891 15.38 22.32 25.32
N GLN A 892 15.99 21.22 25.78
CA GLN A 892 15.87 20.75 27.16
C GLN A 892 16.36 21.80 28.16
N ILE A 893 17.47 22.48 27.87
CA ILE A 893 17.99 23.57 28.70
C ILE A 893 17.04 24.77 28.71
N LEU A 894 16.55 25.19 27.54
CA LEU A 894 15.66 26.35 27.41
C LEU A 894 14.31 26.17 28.10
N ARG A 895 13.80 24.93 28.19
CA ARG A 895 12.53 24.60 28.85
C ARG A 895 12.65 24.39 30.36
N THR A 896 13.87 24.18 30.86
CA THR A 896 14.11 23.90 32.29
C THR A 896 14.20 25.22 33.07
N PRO A 897 13.45 25.39 34.17
CA PRO A 897 13.54 26.57 35.03
C PRO A 897 14.97 26.83 35.53
N LYS A 898 15.36 28.11 35.60
CA LYS A 898 16.73 28.54 35.95
C LYS A 898 17.22 28.00 37.30
N ASP A 899 16.31 27.77 38.23
CA ASP A 899 16.61 27.28 39.58
C ASP A 899 17.02 25.80 39.59
N LEU A 900 16.60 25.01 38.60
CA LEU A 900 16.94 23.59 38.45
C LEU A 900 18.22 23.35 37.65
N LEU A 901 18.69 24.37 36.92
CA LEU A 901 19.91 24.30 36.09
C LEU A 901 21.22 24.33 36.90
N GLN A 902 21.16 24.59 38.21
CA GLN A 902 22.34 24.69 39.08
C GLN A 902 22.82 23.34 39.65
N GLY A 903 22.12 22.24 39.37
CA GLY A 903 22.48 20.90 39.83
C GLY A 903 23.64 20.26 39.05
N SER A 904 24.34 19.31 39.68
CA SER A 904 25.45 18.55 39.05
C SER A 904 25.01 17.80 37.77
N GLU A 905 23.75 17.35 37.71
CA GLU A 905 23.15 16.69 36.55
C GLU A 905 23.11 17.58 35.29
N PHE A 906 22.96 18.90 35.45
CA PHE A 906 22.86 19.84 34.34
C PHE A 906 24.20 20.46 33.95
N ALA A 907 25.26 20.31 34.75
CA ALA A 907 26.56 20.90 34.49
C ALA A 907 27.12 20.47 33.11
N GLY A 908 27.07 19.17 32.80
CA GLY A 908 27.47 18.64 31.49
C GLY A 908 26.56 19.12 30.34
N LYS A 909 25.24 19.11 30.56
CA LYS A 909 24.25 19.57 29.55
C LYS A 909 24.40 21.06 29.24
N MET A 910 24.74 21.88 30.23
CA MET A 910 25.02 23.31 30.07
C MET A 910 26.27 23.57 29.25
N LEU A 911 27.35 22.80 29.49
CA LEU A 911 28.57 22.88 28.67
C LEU A 911 28.31 22.46 27.23
N LEU A 912 27.54 21.39 27.02
CA LEU A 912 27.17 20.94 25.67
C LEU A 912 26.29 21.98 24.96
N TYR A 913 25.33 22.58 25.69
CA TYR A 913 24.52 23.68 25.17
C TYR A 913 25.40 24.88 24.76
N GLN A 914 26.37 25.27 25.57
CA GLN A 914 27.32 26.33 25.21
C GLN A 914 28.13 25.97 23.95
N GLN A 915 28.61 24.73 23.84
CA GLN A 915 29.32 24.28 22.64
C GLN A 915 28.43 24.28 21.39
N ILE A 916 27.19 23.80 21.49
CA ILE A 916 26.20 23.86 20.40
C ILE A 916 25.92 25.32 20.03
N GLN A 917 25.75 26.21 21.02
CA GLN A 917 25.58 27.64 20.77
C GLN A 917 26.80 28.22 20.06
N THR A 918 28.02 27.99 20.52
CA THR A 918 29.24 28.48 19.84
C THR A 918 29.28 28.01 18.37
N LEU A 919 28.99 26.73 18.10
CA LEU A 919 28.97 26.19 16.73
C LEU A 919 27.85 26.81 15.86
N PHE A 920 26.61 26.80 16.35
CA PHE A 920 25.47 27.28 15.58
C PHE A 920 25.44 28.80 15.48
N PHE A 921 25.95 29.50 16.50
CA PHE A 921 25.80 30.93 16.65
C PHE A 921 27.03 31.75 16.27
N GLU A 922 28.21 31.38 16.78
CA GLU A 922 29.44 32.13 16.52
C GLU A 922 30.08 31.71 15.20
N LYS A 923 30.00 30.41 14.85
CA LYS A 923 30.49 29.89 13.56
C LYS A 923 29.44 29.89 12.45
N ASP A 924 28.28 30.50 12.68
CA ASP A 924 27.17 30.67 11.72
C ASP A 924 26.68 29.37 11.03
N VAL A 925 26.89 28.21 11.66
CA VAL A 925 26.47 26.90 11.10
C VAL A 925 24.96 26.86 10.88
N GLN A 926 24.17 27.52 11.74
CA GLN A 926 22.72 27.58 11.62
C GLN A 926 22.27 28.20 10.28
N TYR A 927 22.94 29.26 9.82
CA TYR A 927 22.66 29.87 8.51
C TYR A 927 22.90 28.89 7.37
N HIS A 928 24.05 28.20 7.39
CA HIS A 928 24.41 27.25 6.35
C HIS A 928 23.50 26.00 6.34
N VAL A 929 23.05 25.54 7.50
CA VAL A 929 22.06 24.45 7.61
C VAL A 929 20.71 24.87 7.03
N LEU A 930 20.20 26.05 7.39
CA LEU A 930 18.96 26.58 6.82
C LEU A 930 19.07 26.74 5.30
N LEU A 931 20.18 27.25 4.80
CA LEU A 931 20.47 27.34 3.36
C LEU A 931 20.40 25.96 2.68
N ALA A 932 21.07 24.95 3.24
CA ALA A 932 21.06 23.60 2.70
C ALA A 932 19.65 22.99 2.68
N LEU A 933 18.87 23.19 3.75
CA LEU A 933 17.50 22.67 3.89
C LEU A 933 16.51 23.34 2.91
N PHE A 934 16.60 24.66 2.73
CA PHE A 934 15.75 25.37 1.76
C PHE A 934 16.10 24.99 0.32
N THR A 935 17.39 24.83 0.02
CA THR A 935 17.86 24.32 -1.28
C THR A 935 17.36 22.90 -1.52
N ALA A 936 17.40 22.05 -0.48
CA ALA A 936 16.88 20.70 -0.51
C ALA A 936 15.37 20.65 -0.79
N ALA A 937 14.60 21.47 -0.09
CA ALA A 937 13.14 21.60 -0.27
C ALA A 937 12.75 22.16 -1.65
N ALA A 938 13.63 22.93 -2.30
CA ALA A 938 13.37 23.56 -3.59
C ALA A 938 13.44 22.59 -4.79
N GLY A 939 14.02 21.38 -4.65
CA GLY A 939 13.94 20.39 -5.74
C GLY A 939 14.92 19.22 -5.72
N SER A 940 15.90 19.15 -4.82
CA SER A 940 16.88 18.04 -4.81
C SER A 940 16.44 16.82 -4.00
N VAL A 941 15.26 16.86 -3.37
CA VAL A 941 14.78 15.82 -2.45
C VAL A 941 13.35 15.36 -2.79
N PRO A 942 13.05 14.05 -2.72
CA PRO A 942 11.71 13.52 -2.92
C PRO A 942 10.69 14.05 -1.88
N PRO A 943 9.39 14.10 -2.24
CA PRO A 943 8.35 14.76 -1.44
C PRO A 943 8.10 14.12 -0.07
N ASN A 944 8.49 12.86 0.13
CA ASN A 944 8.41 12.13 1.39
C ASN A 944 9.31 12.72 2.50
N LEU A 945 10.42 13.38 2.15
CA LEU A 945 11.34 13.98 3.12
C LEU A 945 10.99 15.43 3.48
N MET A 946 10.05 16.06 2.76
CA MET A 946 9.61 17.44 3.03
C MET A 946 9.05 17.60 4.44
N GLU A 947 8.46 16.54 5.00
CA GLU A 947 7.95 16.53 6.37
C GLU A 947 9.07 16.67 7.41
N LYS A 948 10.13 15.86 7.29
CA LYS A 948 11.30 15.94 8.18
C LYS A 948 12.06 17.25 8.00
N ILE A 949 12.22 17.73 6.76
CA ILE A 949 12.84 19.04 6.49
C ILE A 949 12.06 20.17 7.16
N ALA A 950 10.72 20.18 7.01
CA ALA A 950 9.88 21.17 7.65
C ALA A 950 10.01 21.14 9.17
N GLU A 951 10.14 19.95 9.76
CA GLU A 951 10.33 19.78 11.20
C GLU A 951 11.70 20.28 11.68
N VAL A 952 12.79 20.03 10.95
CA VAL A 952 14.12 20.57 11.27
C VAL A 952 14.15 22.10 11.13
N VAL A 953 13.52 22.64 10.09
CA VAL A 953 13.42 24.09 9.91
C VAL A 953 12.60 24.68 11.07
N ARG A 954 11.46 24.08 11.43
CA ARG A 954 10.64 24.50 12.57
C ARG A 954 11.40 24.43 13.90
N SER A 955 12.23 23.39 14.08
CA SER A 955 13.03 23.19 15.29
C SER A 955 13.97 24.37 15.57
N SER A 956 14.40 25.08 14.51
CA SER A 956 15.19 26.33 14.62
C SER A 956 14.48 27.40 15.46
N TRP A 957 13.18 27.63 15.22
CA TRP A 957 12.40 28.59 16.00
C TRP A 957 12.16 28.14 17.44
N THR A 958 11.94 26.83 17.64
CA THR A 958 11.60 26.30 18.97
C THR A 958 12.80 26.16 19.89
N TYR A 959 13.99 25.89 19.35
CA TYR A 959 15.16 25.48 20.14
C TYR A 959 16.36 26.42 20.03
N PHE A 960 16.47 27.21 18.96
CA PHE A 960 17.60 28.13 18.75
C PHE A 960 17.19 29.61 18.84
N GLY A 961 15.93 29.87 19.20
CA GLY A 961 15.39 31.20 19.43
C GLY A 961 14.69 31.80 18.22
N ARG A 962 13.55 32.43 18.47
CA ARG A 962 12.67 33.01 17.44
C ARG A 962 13.31 34.18 16.69
N GLN A 963 13.79 35.19 17.43
CA GLN A 963 14.34 36.42 16.84
C GLN A 963 15.52 36.13 15.90
N ARG A 964 16.45 35.28 16.33
CA ARG A 964 17.60 34.88 15.52
C ARG A 964 17.18 34.09 14.27
N SER A 965 16.25 33.15 14.42
CA SER A 965 15.76 32.36 13.27
C SER A 965 15.06 33.26 12.25
N GLU A 966 14.31 34.26 12.70
CA GLU A 966 13.71 35.28 11.84
C GLU A 966 14.78 36.11 11.10
N GLU A 967 15.79 36.61 11.80
CA GLU A 967 16.92 37.35 11.21
C GLU A 967 17.68 36.53 10.15
N LEU A 968 17.96 35.24 10.43
CA LEU A 968 18.64 34.35 9.50
C LEU A 968 17.81 34.05 8.25
N ILE A 969 16.49 33.90 8.39
CA ILE A 969 15.59 33.68 7.25
C ILE A 969 15.45 34.97 6.43
N HIS A 970 15.38 36.14 7.08
CA HIS A 970 15.44 37.42 6.39
C HIS A 970 16.73 37.57 5.59
N ARG A 971 17.87 37.19 6.16
CA ARG A 971 19.17 37.16 5.47
C ARG A 971 19.15 36.19 4.29
N LEU A 972 18.67 34.96 4.50
CA LEU A 972 18.56 33.91 3.47
C LEU A 972 17.72 34.34 2.27
N LEU A 973 16.60 35.04 2.52
CA LEU A 973 15.67 35.51 1.49
C LEU A 973 16.11 36.81 0.80
N SER A 974 17.13 37.48 1.34
CA SER A 974 17.72 38.71 0.79
C SER A 974 19.02 38.47 0.03
N ASP A 975 19.65 37.31 0.22
CA ASP A 975 20.88 36.91 -0.46
C ASP A 975 20.62 36.64 -1.96
N SER A 976 21.29 37.41 -2.83
CA SER A 976 21.13 37.33 -4.28
C SER A 976 21.65 36.02 -4.87
N SER A 977 22.54 35.32 -4.16
CA SER A 977 23.15 34.05 -4.61
C SER A 977 22.25 32.83 -4.41
N ILE A 978 21.12 32.98 -3.71
CA ILE A 978 20.23 31.89 -3.30
C ILE A 978 18.92 31.93 -4.09
N LEU A 979 18.31 30.76 -4.33
CA LEU A 979 16.98 30.59 -4.97
C LEU A 979 15.89 31.51 -4.38
N GLY A 980 16.02 31.96 -3.12
CA GLY A 980 15.16 32.93 -2.44
C GLY A 980 14.98 34.25 -3.21
N SER A 981 16.03 34.74 -3.86
CA SER A 981 16.01 35.99 -4.64
C SER A 981 15.16 35.88 -5.92
N GLN A 982 14.96 34.65 -6.42
CA GLN A 982 14.14 34.39 -7.61
C GLN A 982 12.64 34.44 -7.30
N VAL A 983 12.21 34.41 -6.03
CA VAL A 983 10.80 34.48 -5.65
C VAL A 983 10.36 35.94 -5.51
N ASN A 984 9.19 36.26 -6.06
CA ASN A 984 8.62 37.60 -6.03
C ASN A 984 8.59 38.17 -4.59
N ASN A 985 8.96 39.45 -4.45
CA ASN A 985 8.95 40.21 -3.19
C ASN A 985 7.66 39.99 -2.38
N ARG A 986 6.50 39.98 -3.06
CA ARG A 986 5.20 39.75 -2.40
C ARG A 986 5.12 38.38 -1.72
N ALA A 987 5.52 37.31 -2.41
CA ALA A 987 5.50 35.95 -1.87
C ALA A 987 6.53 35.75 -0.75
N ARG A 988 7.68 36.45 -0.81
CA ARG A 988 8.65 36.49 0.30
C ARG A 988 8.09 37.18 1.54
N SER A 989 7.46 38.34 1.37
CA SER A 989 6.83 39.08 2.48
C SER A 989 5.65 38.29 3.08
N GLU A 990 4.81 37.68 2.25
CA GLU A 990 3.71 36.81 2.73
C GLU A 990 4.26 35.61 3.49
N PHE A 991 5.27 34.92 2.97
CA PHE A 991 5.91 33.80 3.65
C PHE A 991 6.47 34.18 5.02
N LEU A 992 7.24 35.27 5.10
CA LEU A 992 7.80 35.80 6.35
C LEU A 992 6.71 36.14 7.36
N ASN A 993 5.64 36.81 6.90
CA ASN A 993 4.51 37.19 7.75
C ASN A 993 3.76 35.97 8.30
N PHE A 994 3.69 34.85 7.57
CA PHE A 994 2.97 33.66 8.02
C PHE A 994 3.84 32.69 8.83
N ILE A 995 5.08 32.42 8.40
CA ILE A 995 5.95 31.41 9.02
C ILE A 995 6.39 31.82 10.42
N SER A 996 6.56 33.11 10.66
CA SER A 996 7.00 33.68 11.94
C SER A 996 5.87 33.84 12.95
N THR A 997 4.62 33.45 12.64
CA THR A 997 3.51 33.56 13.62
C THR A 997 3.56 32.44 14.66
N PRO A 998 3.26 32.71 15.95
CA PRO A 998 3.22 31.68 17.00
C PRO A 998 2.33 30.50 16.63
N THR A 999 1.14 30.78 16.09
CA THR A 999 0.18 29.77 15.65
C THR A 999 0.69 28.86 14.52
N CYS A 1000 1.66 29.32 13.72
CA CYS A 1000 2.29 28.53 12.68
C CYS A 1000 3.41 27.66 13.24
N ILE A 1001 4.26 28.23 14.12
CA ILE A 1001 5.39 27.53 14.74
C ILE A 1001 4.92 26.39 15.67
N GLU A 1002 3.82 26.59 16.39
CA GLU A 1002 3.21 25.60 17.30
C GLU A 1002 2.51 24.46 16.54
N ASN A 1003 2.05 24.70 15.31
CA ASN A 1003 1.32 23.71 14.52
C ASN A 1003 2.20 23.15 13.38
N PRO A 1004 2.78 21.94 13.53
CA PRO A 1004 3.70 21.38 12.55
C PRO A 1004 3.06 21.19 11.17
N ARG A 1005 1.76 20.86 11.11
CA ARG A 1005 1.02 20.72 9.85
C ARG A 1005 0.86 22.06 9.13
N LYS A 1006 0.59 23.13 9.88
CA LYS A 1006 0.49 24.50 9.33
C LYS A 1006 1.85 24.99 8.84
N PHE A 1007 2.90 24.79 9.64
CA PHE A 1007 4.28 25.12 9.28
C PHE A 1007 4.71 24.43 7.97
N LYS A 1008 4.49 23.10 7.88
CA LYS A 1008 4.75 22.31 6.68
C LYS A 1008 4.01 22.87 5.47
N ARG A 1009 2.72 23.19 5.59
CA ARG A 1009 1.93 23.77 4.47
C ARG A 1009 2.51 25.10 4.00
N VAL A 1010 2.85 26.01 4.91
CA VAL A 1010 3.42 27.32 4.57
C VAL A 1010 4.78 27.17 3.88
N LEU A 1011 5.66 26.33 4.44
CA LEU A 1011 6.98 26.04 3.84
C LEU A 1011 6.86 25.37 2.48
N THR A 1012 5.97 24.38 2.33
CA THR A 1012 5.76 23.67 1.06
C THR A 1012 5.17 24.60 0.00
N ALA A 1013 4.22 25.46 0.36
CA ALA A 1013 3.64 26.45 -0.54
C ALA A 1013 4.71 27.42 -1.04
N PHE A 1014 5.56 27.92 -0.15
CA PHE A 1014 6.68 28.78 -0.49
C PHE A 1014 7.69 28.07 -1.40
N CYS A 1015 8.09 26.85 -1.06
CA CYS A 1015 9.01 26.06 -1.87
C CYS A 1015 8.45 25.70 -3.27
N GLY A 1016 7.12 25.63 -3.40
CA GLY A 1016 6.44 25.48 -4.68
C GLY A 1016 6.69 26.62 -5.66
N HIS A 1017 7.00 27.83 -5.18
CA HIS A 1017 7.38 28.95 -6.06
C HIS A 1017 8.76 28.76 -6.70
N PHE A 1018 9.71 28.09 -6.04
CA PHE A 1018 11.02 27.77 -6.65
C PHE A 1018 10.89 26.80 -7.83
N LYS A 1019 10.02 25.79 -7.71
CA LYS A 1019 9.76 24.82 -8.79
C LYS A 1019 9.16 25.49 -10.03
N ARG A 1020 8.26 26.46 -9.85
CA ARG A 1020 7.66 27.22 -10.96
C ARG A 1020 8.73 28.02 -11.75
N ASN A 1021 9.62 28.72 -11.06
CA ASN A 1021 10.62 29.57 -11.71
C ASN A 1021 11.77 28.78 -12.37
N LEU A 1022 12.15 27.62 -11.83
CA LEU A 1022 13.07 26.69 -12.50
C LEU A 1022 12.50 26.16 -13.83
N THR A 1023 11.18 25.95 -13.89
CA THR A 1023 10.49 25.52 -15.11
C THR A 1023 10.33 26.66 -16.12
N GLU A 1024 10.20 27.91 -15.65
CA GLU A 1024 10.17 29.11 -16.49
C GLU A 1024 11.54 29.45 -17.09
N ASN A 1025 12.64 29.32 -16.32
CA ASN A 1025 14.00 29.58 -16.81
C ASN A 1025 14.49 28.53 -17.82
N LEU A 1026 14.06 27.26 -17.70
CA LEU A 1026 14.31 26.23 -18.70
C LEU A 1026 13.58 26.50 -20.03
N ASN A 1027 12.43 27.19 -19.99
CA ASN A 1027 11.69 27.60 -21.20
C ASN A 1027 12.16 28.96 -21.75
N GLY A 1028 12.69 29.86 -20.90
CA GLY A 1028 13.25 31.14 -21.31
C GLY A 1028 14.56 31.03 -22.10
N ASN A 1029 15.42 30.07 -21.75
CA ASN A 1029 16.68 29.82 -22.48
C ASN A 1029 16.50 29.14 -23.85
N VAL A 1030 15.30 28.65 -24.20
CA VAL A 1030 15.00 28.13 -25.55
C VAL A 1030 14.49 29.24 -26.48
N MET A 1031 14.14 30.42 -25.96
CA MET A 1031 13.77 31.59 -26.79
C MET A 1031 14.91 32.59 -26.99
N SER A 1032 16.11 32.31 -26.46
CA SER A 1032 17.33 33.11 -26.69
C SER A 1032 18.50 32.28 -27.22
N SER A 1033 18.23 31.22 -27.99
CA SER A 1033 19.21 30.56 -28.87
C SER A 1033 18.61 30.19 -30.21
#